data_AF-A0A350CAR4-F1
#
_entry.id   AF-A0A350CAR4-F1
#
_cell.length_a   1.000
_cell.length_b   1.000
_cell.length_c   1.000
_cell.angle_alpha   90.00
_cell.angle_beta   90.00
_cell.angle_gamma   90.00
#
_symmetry.space_group_name_H-M   'P 1'
#
loop_
_entity.id
_entity.type
_entity.pdbx_description
1 polymer ?
#
loop_
_entity_poly.entity_id
_entity_poly.type
_entity_poly.pdbx_seq_one_letter_code
_entity_poly.pdbx_strand_id
1 'polypeptide(L)'
;MRLDYPIRENGEASVGRHPFPGIFAALAEPIQGEGGVFEVPQEFFEAVRKTQIPLIVDEIQCGLGRSGQFPASTGVVANYYLLGKALGGGVGKIAVTLIDRADYVEEFDMHSGATFSGDAVSCQIALKVLSIIDRDGIPNQSARLGLLLREKLQAVQQEFPRILLRITGRGAMQGIELGVQTLTQQFLREILADRLGYFAASWLLHNHSVRILPTLSAPSILRIEPSAFLSENGIEQFIAALRDFCQHLSNSNSFGLLRHLFAPDSVSHSSRSEEKQGGASDGGRSVRRLKFRFPSEPPAPGSRRVGFILNPIYPTDELLAELPELMDLSIDQRIELTERLQVLLQLRPLELFSKNLFGNRVWLCGIMLPAAAGHLEKCKQSGKLKLVRQRLNQALRIAAERGCQTVVFGAQTSIVTANATALLRQPGVQISSGNSFTVAVMLAQLEATRLKTGLPKTGRLAIVGATGNIGSAIARWFAAPGNWEGPVCLLGRVGQSPRLAALQKELSSNSGNSQVLLMQNSAELELCDVIVVAVSGDQTVIESQHVNRERRVLVADVSQPRAVSASISTERPLATVIQAGLVKLPEDPDFRLTPHTPRGTCFACTAEALLMGLEPHPLLRLNGNIDPDAVATLLRMGRKYGMIEPGMDG
;
A
#
# COMPACT_ATOMS: atom_id res chain seq x y z
N MET A 1 -38.02 -26.18 6.42
CA MET A 1 -38.11 -26.06 7.90
C MET A 1 -39.60 -25.99 8.26
N ARG A 2 -40.04 -26.24 9.50
CA ARG A 2 -41.43 -25.96 9.91
C ARG A 2 -41.39 -24.94 11.05
N LEU A 3 -42.19 -23.89 10.95
CA LEU A 3 -42.32 -22.88 12.00
C LEU A 3 -43.71 -22.96 12.61
N ASP A 4 -43.76 -22.78 13.92
CA ASP A 4 -44.99 -22.59 14.68
C ASP A 4 -45.43 -21.13 14.45
N TYR A 5 -46.62 -20.93 13.87
CA TYR A 5 -47.19 -19.61 13.57
C TYR A 5 -48.60 -19.50 14.17
N PRO A 6 -48.98 -18.36 14.78
CA PRO A 6 -50.32 -18.17 15.33
C PRO A 6 -51.37 -18.07 14.21
N ILE A 7 -52.36 -18.96 14.22
CA ILE A 7 -53.52 -18.93 13.33
C ILE A 7 -54.70 -18.37 14.12
N ARG A 8 -55.48 -17.46 13.51
CA ARG A 8 -56.78 -17.04 14.02
C ARG A 8 -57.88 -17.53 13.07
N GLU A 9 -58.69 -18.46 13.55
CA GLU A 9 -59.92 -18.91 12.86
C GLU A 9 -61.10 -18.73 13.82
N ASN A 10 -62.20 -18.14 13.35
CA ASN A 10 -63.43 -17.91 14.12
C ASN A 10 -63.23 -17.17 15.48
N GLY A 11 -62.18 -16.35 15.60
CA GLY A 11 -61.87 -15.61 16.82
C GLY A 11 -61.04 -16.38 17.86
N GLU A 12 -60.74 -17.66 17.64
CA GLU A 12 -59.85 -18.45 18.48
C GLU A 12 -58.43 -18.46 17.92
N ALA A 13 -57.43 -18.30 18.80
CA ALA A 13 -56.02 -18.34 18.43
C ALA A 13 -55.45 -19.73 18.69
N SER A 14 -54.87 -20.35 17.67
CA SER A 14 -54.16 -21.64 17.75
C SER A 14 -52.75 -21.53 17.17
N VAL A 15 -51.90 -22.53 17.42
CA VAL A 15 -50.55 -22.59 16.84
C VAL A 15 -50.52 -23.62 15.71
N GLY A 16 -50.36 -23.13 14.48
CA GLY A 16 -50.21 -23.95 13.30
C GLY A 16 -48.75 -24.23 12.96
N ARG A 17 -48.44 -25.44 12.53
CA ARG A 17 -47.12 -25.79 11.97
C ARG A 17 -47.12 -25.64 10.45
N HIS A 18 -46.53 -24.56 9.96
CA HIS A 18 -46.46 -24.31 8.53
C HIS A 18 -45.10 -24.73 7.95
N PRO A 19 -45.08 -25.31 6.73
CA PRO A 19 -43.86 -25.48 5.98
C PRO A 19 -43.25 -24.10 5.70
N PHE A 20 -42.06 -23.88 6.23
CA PHE A 20 -41.27 -22.68 6.03
C PHE A 20 -40.24 -22.96 4.94
N PRO A 21 -40.37 -22.34 3.75
CA PRO A 21 -39.42 -22.54 2.67
C PRO A 21 -38.04 -22.01 3.09
N GLY A 22 -36.96 -22.67 2.64
CA GLY A 22 -35.60 -22.20 2.92
C GLY A 22 -35.22 -20.94 2.12
N ILE A 23 -36.02 -20.59 1.11
CA ILE A 23 -35.85 -19.43 0.22
C ILE A 23 -37.22 -18.75 0.09
N PHE A 24 -37.29 -17.45 0.40
CA PHE A 24 -38.54 -16.68 0.38
C PHE A 24 -38.77 -15.91 -0.91
N ALA A 25 -37.69 -15.46 -1.54
CA ALA A 25 -37.72 -14.71 -2.79
C ALA A 25 -36.37 -14.79 -3.49
N ALA A 26 -36.38 -14.55 -4.80
CA ALA A 26 -35.20 -14.25 -5.60
C ALA A 26 -35.21 -12.76 -5.92
N LEU A 27 -34.10 -12.06 -5.69
CA LEU A 27 -33.93 -10.64 -6.02
C LEU A 27 -32.94 -10.51 -7.18
N ALA A 28 -33.31 -9.76 -8.21
CA ALA A 28 -32.44 -9.52 -9.35
C ALA A 28 -32.62 -8.11 -9.93
N GLU A 29 -31.50 -7.44 -10.23
CA GLU A 29 -31.47 -6.20 -11.00
C GLU A 29 -31.41 -6.53 -12.50
N PRO A 30 -32.27 -5.96 -13.37
CA PRO A 30 -32.14 -6.12 -14.82
C PRO A 30 -30.80 -5.61 -15.37
N ILE A 31 -30.29 -4.53 -14.78
CA ILE A 31 -28.94 -4.02 -15.03
C ILE A 31 -28.27 -3.80 -13.68
N GLN A 32 -27.21 -4.57 -13.40
CA GLN A 32 -26.51 -4.56 -12.11
C GLN A 32 -25.70 -3.27 -11.93
N GLY A 33 -26.26 -2.27 -11.27
CA GLY A 33 -25.67 -0.93 -11.21
C GLY A 33 -24.28 -0.91 -10.59
N GLU A 34 -24.14 -1.43 -9.37
CA GLU A 34 -22.85 -1.53 -8.67
C GLU A 34 -22.04 -2.77 -9.09
N GLY A 35 -22.70 -3.77 -9.70
CA GLY A 35 -22.06 -4.98 -10.21
C GLY A 35 -21.23 -4.77 -11.49
N GLY A 36 -21.21 -3.56 -12.05
CA GLY A 36 -20.47 -3.24 -13.28
C GLY A 36 -21.35 -2.82 -14.46
N VAL A 37 -22.59 -2.41 -14.19
CA VAL A 37 -23.59 -2.02 -15.19
C VAL A 37 -23.87 -3.18 -16.17
N PHE A 38 -23.81 -4.43 -15.69
CA PHE A 38 -24.07 -5.60 -16.52
C PHE A 38 -25.56 -5.83 -16.69
N GLU A 39 -25.98 -6.05 -17.93
CA GLU A 39 -27.33 -6.50 -18.23
C GLU A 39 -27.45 -7.99 -17.89
N VAL A 40 -28.46 -8.34 -17.10
CA VAL A 40 -28.77 -9.73 -16.76
C VAL A 40 -29.54 -10.35 -17.92
N PRO A 41 -29.10 -11.50 -18.47
CA PRO A 41 -29.78 -12.16 -19.59
C PRO A 41 -31.22 -12.56 -19.23
N GLN A 42 -32.13 -12.49 -20.20
CA GLN A 42 -33.55 -12.83 -20.00
C GLN A 42 -33.73 -14.29 -19.56
N GLU A 43 -32.86 -15.19 -20.04
CA GLU A 43 -32.86 -16.61 -19.71
C GLU A 43 -32.67 -16.86 -18.21
N PHE A 44 -31.95 -15.97 -17.51
CA PHE A 44 -31.80 -16.04 -16.06
C PHE A 44 -33.15 -15.83 -15.36
N PHE A 45 -33.89 -14.79 -15.75
CA PHE A 45 -35.21 -14.50 -15.18
C PHE A 45 -36.22 -15.61 -15.48
N GLU A 46 -36.18 -16.18 -16.69
CA GLU A 46 -36.99 -17.34 -17.05
C GLU A 46 -36.65 -18.58 -16.21
N ALA A 47 -35.36 -18.82 -15.96
CA ALA A 47 -34.92 -19.92 -15.11
C ALA A 47 -35.40 -19.75 -13.67
N VAL A 48 -35.30 -18.54 -13.11
CA VAL A 48 -35.81 -18.23 -11.76
C VAL A 48 -37.33 -18.44 -11.70
N ARG A 49 -38.08 -17.96 -12.70
CA ARG A 49 -39.54 -18.15 -12.76
C ARG A 49 -39.95 -19.63 -12.74
N LYS A 50 -39.18 -20.52 -13.38
CA LYS A 50 -39.45 -21.97 -13.36
C LYS A 50 -39.35 -22.59 -11.97
N THR A 51 -38.67 -21.94 -11.02
CA THR A 51 -38.52 -22.45 -9.65
C THR A 51 -39.74 -22.23 -8.75
N GLN A 52 -40.75 -21.47 -9.20
CA GLN A 52 -41.90 -21.03 -8.40
C GLN A 52 -41.54 -20.17 -7.16
N ILE A 53 -40.27 -19.77 -7.01
CA ILE A 53 -39.84 -18.81 -6.00
C ILE A 53 -40.28 -17.41 -6.46
N PRO A 54 -40.91 -16.59 -5.59
CA PRO A 54 -41.29 -15.24 -5.97
C PRO A 54 -40.09 -14.41 -6.43
N LEU A 55 -40.20 -13.81 -7.61
CA LEU A 55 -39.16 -12.97 -8.20
C LEU A 55 -39.44 -11.50 -7.89
N ILE A 56 -38.46 -10.85 -7.28
CA ILE A 56 -38.39 -9.41 -7.07
C ILE A 56 -37.41 -8.83 -8.09
N VAL A 57 -37.91 -7.99 -8.99
CA VAL A 57 -37.10 -7.25 -9.94
C VAL A 57 -36.80 -5.88 -9.36
N ASP A 58 -35.53 -5.65 -9.03
CA ASP A 58 -35.07 -4.36 -8.52
C ASP A 58 -34.71 -3.42 -9.68
N GLU A 59 -35.58 -2.44 -9.94
CA GLU A 59 -35.38 -1.39 -10.94
C GLU A 59 -35.11 -0.01 -10.33
N ILE A 60 -34.69 0.05 -9.06
CA ILE A 60 -34.45 1.31 -8.36
C ILE A 60 -33.47 2.20 -9.13
N GLN A 61 -32.49 1.62 -9.84
CA GLN A 61 -31.50 2.35 -10.63
C GLN A 61 -31.78 2.37 -12.14
N CYS A 62 -32.16 1.23 -12.73
CA CYS A 62 -32.30 1.09 -14.18
C CYS A 62 -33.70 1.41 -14.73
N GLY A 63 -34.70 1.51 -13.84
CA GLY A 63 -36.11 1.72 -14.20
C GLY A 63 -36.44 3.15 -14.62
N LEU A 64 -37.74 3.43 -14.71
CA LEU A 64 -38.28 4.77 -15.01
C LEU A 64 -37.70 5.40 -16.28
N GLY A 65 -37.45 4.58 -17.31
CA GLY A 65 -36.95 5.01 -18.62
C GLY A 65 -35.43 5.07 -18.76
N ARG A 66 -34.65 4.96 -17.67
CA ARG A 66 -33.17 5.05 -17.68
C ARG A 66 -32.52 4.06 -18.65
N SER A 67 -32.98 2.80 -18.62
CA SER A 67 -32.49 1.72 -19.48
C SER A 67 -32.87 1.87 -20.97
N GLY A 68 -33.67 2.88 -21.31
CA GLY A 68 -34.29 3.00 -22.63
C GLY A 68 -35.69 2.37 -22.71
N GLN A 69 -36.14 1.71 -21.64
CA GLN A 69 -37.45 1.10 -21.52
C GLN A 69 -38.08 1.42 -20.16
N PHE A 70 -39.40 1.32 -20.08
CA PHE A 70 -40.13 1.40 -18.82
C PHE A 70 -41.28 0.37 -18.83
N PRO A 71 -41.20 -0.71 -18.02
CA PRO A 71 -40.10 -1.08 -17.13
C PRO A 71 -38.81 -1.50 -17.86
N ALA A 72 -37.67 -1.39 -17.19
CA ALA A 72 -36.39 -1.87 -17.70
C ALA A 72 -36.40 -3.37 -17.94
N SER A 73 -37.22 -4.13 -17.22
CA SER A 73 -37.40 -5.57 -17.37
C SER A 73 -38.51 -5.95 -18.36
N THR A 74 -38.77 -5.12 -19.37
CA THR A 74 -39.74 -5.44 -20.43
C THR A 74 -39.46 -6.84 -21.00
N GLY A 75 -40.45 -7.74 -20.96
CA GLY A 75 -40.32 -9.15 -21.34
C GLY A 75 -40.10 -10.13 -20.18
N VAL A 76 -39.89 -9.62 -18.96
CA VAL A 76 -39.80 -10.39 -17.73
C VAL A 76 -41.09 -10.22 -16.92
N VAL A 77 -41.67 -11.35 -16.49
CA VAL A 77 -42.81 -11.40 -15.57
C VAL A 77 -42.28 -11.72 -14.18
N ALA A 78 -42.50 -10.81 -13.23
CA ALA A 78 -42.08 -10.93 -11.84
C ALA A 78 -43.25 -10.66 -10.89
N ASN A 79 -43.12 -11.14 -9.66
CA ASN A 79 -44.12 -10.98 -8.60
C ASN A 79 -44.04 -9.58 -7.98
N TYR A 80 -42.84 -9.02 -7.90
CA TYR A 80 -42.57 -7.71 -7.33
C TYR A 80 -41.67 -6.87 -8.23
N TYR A 81 -41.93 -5.57 -8.31
CA TYR A 81 -41.04 -4.60 -8.96
C TYR A 81 -40.72 -3.46 -8.00
N LEU A 82 -39.44 -3.10 -7.90
CA LEU A 82 -38.99 -2.00 -7.06
C LEU A 82 -38.60 -0.79 -7.92
N LEU A 83 -39.11 0.39 -7.59
CA LEU A 83 -38.76 1.65 -8.27
C LEU A 83 -38.36 2.70 -7.22
N GLY A 84 -37.39 3.57 -7.56
CA GLY A 84 -36.84 4.50 -6.56
C GLY A 84 -36.12 5.72 -7.14
N LYS A 85 -34.81 5.63 -7.42
CA LYS A 85 -33.88 6.79 -7.55
C LYS A 85 -34.42 7.95 -8.41
N ALA A 86 -34.97 7.67 -9.58
CA ALA A 86 -35.49 8.71 -10.47
C ALA A 86 -36.88 9.25 -10.06
N LEU A 87 -37.67 8.49 -9.30
CA LEU A 87 -39.05 8.81 -8.93
C LEU A 87 -39.13 10.10 -8.10
N GLY A 88 -38.14 10.35 -7.26
CA GLY A 88 -38.03 11.57 -6.48
C GLY A 88 -37.57 12.81 -7.26
N GLY A 89 -37.32 12.70 -8.57
CA GLY A 89 -36.93 13.85 -9.41
C GLY A 89 -35.63 14.55 -8.99
N GLY A 90 -34.78 13.90 -8.19
CA GLY A 90 -33.57 14.49 -7.61
C GLY A 90 -33.80 15.45 -6.45
N VAL A 91 -35.05 15.64 -6.01
CA VAL A 91 -35.44 16.59 -4.94
C VAL A 91 -36.23 15.95 -3.80
N GLY A 92 -37.06 14.95 -4.10
CA GLY A 92 -37.81 14.15 -3.12
C GLY A 92 -37.16 12.79 -2.85
N LYS A 93 -37.60 12.11 -1.78
CA LYS A 93 -37.14 10.75 -1.43
C LYS A 93 -38.34 9.82 -1.37
N ILE A 94 -38.56 9.07 -2.45
CA ILE A 94 -39.68 8.14 -2.56
C ILE A 94 -39.25 6.91 -3.35
N ALA A 95 -39.77 5.77 -2.93
CA ALA A 95 -39.66 4.50 -3.60
C ALA A 95 -41.02 3.80 -3.55
N VAL A 96 -41.26 2.90 -4.49
CA VAL A 96 -42.49 2.12 -4.56
C VAL A 96 -42.16 0.65 -4.80
N THR A 97 -42.89 -0.21 -4.10
CA THR A 97 -42.93 -1.65 -4.37
C THR A 97 -44.25 -1.92 -5.08
N LEU A 98 -44.19 -2.40 -6.31
CA LEU A 98 -45.35 -2.91 -7.04
C LEU A 98 -45.45 -4.40 -6.77
N ILE A 99 -46.62 -4.86 -6.36
CA ILE A 99 -46.90 -6.26 -6.03
C ILE A 99 -47.97 -6.74 -7.01
N ASP A 100 -47.76 -7.90 -7.64
CA ASP A 100 -48.82 -8.54 -8.41
C ASP A 100 -50.03 -8.76 -7.49
N ARG A 101 -51.23 -8.42 -7.97
CA ARG A 101 -52.45 -8.55 -7.18
C ARG A 101 -52.69 -9.99 -6.71
N ALA A 102 -52.24 -10.99 -7.47
CA ALA A 102 -52.34 -12.40 -7.08
C ALA A 102 -51.46 -12.76 -5.87
N ASP A 103 -50.39 -12.00 -5.62
CA ASP A 103 -49.43 -12.22 -4.54
C ASP A 103 -49.58 -11.21 -3.38
N TYR A 104 -50.52 -10.26 -3.50
CA TYR A 104 -50.74 -9.22 -2.49
C TYR A 104 -51.54 -9.77 -1.30
N VAL A 105 -51.08 -9.45 -0.08
CA VAL A 105 -51.70 -9.83 1.19
C VAL A 105 -52.25 -8.56 1.85
N GLU A 106 -53.55 -8.53 2.17
CA GLU A 106 -54.26 -7.33 2.63
C GLU A 106 -53.68 -6.74 3.91
N GLU A 107 -53.17 -7.59 4.81
CA GLU A 107 -52.53 -7.16 6.05
C GLU A 107 -51.16 -6.50 5.85
N PHE A 108 -50.57 -6.57 4.66
CA PHE A 108 -49.24 -6.01 4.39
C PHE A 108 -49.18 -4.51 4.70
N ASP A 109 -50.17 -3.74 4.26
CA ASP A 109 -50.24 -2.29 4.46
C ASP A 109 -50.33 -1.90 5.94
N MET A 110 -50.92 -2.77 6.77
CA MET A 110 -50.98 -2.55 8.22
C MET A 110 -49.62 -2.76 8.91
N HIS A 111 -48.72 -3.52 8.29
CA HIS A 111 -47.43 -3.90 8.86
C HIS A 111 -46.24 -3.12 8.28
N SER A 112 -46.36 -2.57 7.06
CA SER A 112 -45.25 -1.97 6.31
C SER A 112 -45.14 -0.44 6.41
N GLY A 113 -45.93 0.22 7.27
CA GLY A 113 -45.92 1.67 7.43
C GLY A 113 -44.64 2.20 8.10
N ALA A 114 -44.02 3.23 7.51
CA ALA A 114 -42.97 4.03 8.16
C ALA A 114 -43.39 5.50 8.23
N THR A 115 -42.83 6.26 9.19
CA THR A 115 -43.23 7.66 9.47
C THR A 115 -43.17 8.59 8.26
N PHE A 116 -42.24 8.34 7.33
CA PHE A 116 -42.07 9.13 6.10
C PHE A 116 -42.59 8.44 4.84
N SER A 117 -43.14 7.22 4.95
CA SER A 117 -43.74 6.53 3.81
C SER A 117 -45.00 7.26 3.35
N GLY A 118 -45.12 7.49 2.05
CA GLY A 118 -46.31 8.11 1.46
C GLY A 118 -46.46 9.61 1.76
N ASP A 119 -45.37 10.32 2.09
CA ASP A 119 -45.44 11.75 2.32
C ASP A 119 -45.98 12.51 1.09
N ALA A 120 -46.89 13.46 1.32
CA ALA A 120 -47.62 14.12 0.24
C ALA A 120 -46.71 14.89 -0.73
N VAL A 121 -45.59 15.44 -0.25
CA VAL A 121 -44.68 16.23 -1.08
C VAL A 121 -43.94 15.33 -2.06
N SER A 122 -43.35 14.23 -1.60
CA SER A 122 -42.67 13.29 -2.48
C SER A 122 -43.63 12.58 -3.43
N CYS A 123 -44.88 12.31 -3.00
CA CYS A 123 -45.92 11.78 -3.89
C CYS A 123 -46.27 12.75 -5.03
N GLN A 124 -46.42 14.05 -4.76
CA GLN A 124 -46.65 15.06 -5.81
C GLN A 124 -45.47 15.18 -6.77
N ILE A 125 -44.24 15.13 -6.24
CA ILE A 125 -43.01 15.08 -7.06
C ILE A 125 -43.02 13.84 -7.96
N ALA A 126 -43.33 12.67 -7.41
CA ALA A 126 -43.40 11.40 -8.16
C ALA A 126 -44.42 11.46 -9.29
N LEU A 127 -45.64 11.96 -9.04
CA LEU A 127 -46.66 12.17 -10.06
C LEU A 127 -46.16 13.10 -11.16
N LYS A 128 -45.47 14.19 -10.80
CA LYS A 128 -44.90 15.11 -11.78
C LYS A 128 -43.79 14.47 -12.60
N VAL A 129 -42.92 13.66 -11.98
CA VAL A 129 -41.87 12.90 -12.66
C VAL A 129 -42.47 11.91 -13.66
N LEU A 130 -43.49 11.14 -13.27
CA LEU A 130 -44.18 10.21 -14.16
C LEU A 130 -44.82 10.94 -15.35
N SER A 131 -45.46 12.09 -15.10
CA SER A 131 -45.99 12.96 -16.16
C SER A 131 -44.91 13.45 -17.14
N ILE A 132 -43.72 13.77 -16.64
CA ILE A 132 -42.56 14.17 -17.48
C ILE A 132 -42.05 12.98 -18.29
N ILE A 133 -41.92 11.80 -17.68
CA ILE A 133 -41.47 10.57 -18.35
C ILE A 133 -42.35 10.25 -19.56
N ASP A 134 -43.67 10.35 -19.38
CA ASP A 134 -44.66 10.11 -20.43
C ASP A 134 -44.65 11.22 -21.49
N ARG A 135 -44.82 12.49 -21.07
CA ARG A 135 -44.89 13.66 -21.97
C ARG A 135 -43.66 13.80 -22.86
N ASP A 136 -42.47 13.59 -22.31
CA ASP A 136 -41.20 13.80 -23.02
C ASP A 136 -40.66 12.51 -23.66
N GLY A 137 -41.32 11.37 -23.47
CA GLY A 137 -40.88 10.09 -24.03
C GLY A 137 -39.49 9.67 -23.56
N ILE A 138 -39.20 9.84 -22.27
CA ILE A 138 -37.87 9.61 -21.66
C ILE A 138 -37.27 8.23 -21.97
N PRO A 139 -38.04 7.11 -22.00
CA PRO A 139 -37.49 5.82 -22.42
C PRO A 139 -36.91 5.86 -23.85
N ASN A 140 -37.66 6.38 -24.82
CA ASN A 140 -37.22 6.48 -26.21
C ASN A 140 -35.99 7.39 -26.36
N GLN A 141 -35.98 8.51 -25.62
CA GLN A 141 -34.84 9.42 -25.61
C GLN A 141 -33.59 8.76 -25.03
N SER A 142 -33.72 8.04 -23.91
CA SER A 142 -32.62 7.30 -23.27
C SER A 142 -32.12 6.15 -24.16
N ALA A 143 -33.00 5.48 -24.91
CA ALA A 143 -32.62 4.47 -25.89
C ALA A 143 -31.78 5.07 -27.03
N ARG A 144 -32.23 6.18 -27.62
CA ARG A 144 -31.49 6.89 -28.68
C ARG A 144 -30.14 7.41 -28.20
N LEU A 145 -30.10 8.04 -27.02
CA LEU A 145 -28.88 8.50 -26.38
C LEU A 145 -27.91 7.33 -26.13
N GLY A 146 -28.42 6.21 -25.63
CA GLY A 146 -27.65 5.00 -25.38
C GLY A 146 -27.00 4.41 -26.63
N LEU A 147 -27.73 4.38 -27.75
CA LEU A 147 -27.20 3.92 -29.05
C LEU A 147 -26.05 4.83 -29.52
N LEU A 148 -26.24 6.15 -29.47
CA LEU A 148 -25.22 7.13 -29.87
C LEU A 148 -23.97 7.04 -28.99
N LEU A 149 -24.14 6.95 -27.66
CA LEU A 149 -23.03 6.75 -26.73
C LEU A 149 -22.31 5.43 -27.02
N ARG A 150 -23.05 4.33 -27.22
CA ARG A 150 -22.49 3.02 -27.50
C ARG A 150 -21.62 3.05 -28.75
N GLU A 151 -22.13 3.60 -29.84
CA GLU A 151 -21.41 3.71 -31.12
C GLU A 151 -20.07 4.43 -30.94
N LYS A 152 -20.08 5.60 -30.28
CA LYS A 152 -18.85 6.39 -30.07
C LYS A 152 -17.88 5.71 -29.10
N LEU A 153 -18.38 5.08 -28.05
CA LEU A 153 -17.54 4.30 -27.12
C LEU A 153 -16.91 3.09 -27.82
N GLN A 154 -17.64 2.41 -28.70
CA GLN A 154 -17.13 1.30 -29.49
C GLN A 154 -16.02 1.76 -30.45
N ALA A 155 -16.13 2.95 -31.04
CA ALA A 155 -15.06 3.53 -31.84
C ALA A 155 -13.78 3.75 -31.00
N VAL A 156 -13.88 4.33 -29.80
CA VAL A 156 -12.73 4.47 -28.88
C VAL A 156 -12.20 3.11 -28.45
N GLN A 157 -13.08 2.13 -28.22
CA GLN A 157 -12.67 0.76 -27.88
C GLN A 157 -11.88 0.10 -29.00
N GLN A 158 -12.26 0.31 -30.27
CA GLN A 158 -11.51 -0.19 -31.43
C GLN A 158 -10.13 0.46 -31.53
N GLU A 159 -10.01 1.74 -31.19
CA GLU A 159 -8.73 2.46 -31.10
C GLU A 159 -7.87 1.94 -29.94
N PHE A 160 -8.47 1.59 -28.79
CA PHE A 160 -7.79 1.22 -27.55
C PHE A 160 -8.31 -0.09 -26.90
N PRO A 161 -8.27 -1.24 -27.59
CA PRO A 161 -8.93 -2.47 -27.14
C PRO A 161 -8.31 -3.11 -25.89
N ARG A 162 -7.06 -2.75 -25.56
CA ARG A 162 -6.36 -3.19 -24.34
C ARG A 162 -6.60 -2.28 -23.13
N ILE A 163 -7.29 -1.17 -23.32
CA ILE A 163 -7.64 -0.20 -22.26
C ILE A 163 -9.15 -0.25 -22.02
N LEU A 164 -9.97 -0.18 -23.06
CA LEU A 164 -11.43 -0.37 -22.97
C LEU A 164 -11.73 -1.86 -23.17
N LEU A 165 -11.78 -2.63 -22.10
CA LEU A 165 -11.92 -4.08 -22.17
C LEU A 165 -13.34 -4.48 -22.59
N ARG A 166 -14.35 -3.76 -22.08
CA ARG A 166 -15.76 -4.05 -22.34
C ARG A 166 -16.61 -2.81 -22.14
N ILE A 167 -17.69 -2.71 -22.92
CA ILE A 167 -18.73 -1.69 -22.74
C ILE A 167 -20.01 -2.44 -22.35
N THR A 168 -20.67 -2.01 -21.29
CA THR A 168 -21.79 -2.72 -20.64
C THR A 168 -23.02 -1.82 -20.52
N GLY A 169 -24.16 -2.38 -20.11
CA GLY A 169 -25.39 -1.64 -19.86
C GLY A 169 -26.24 -1.39 -21.11
N ARG A 170 -27.27 -0.55 -21.00
CA ARG A 170 -28.11 -0.11 -22.13
C ARG A 170 -28.83 1.21 -21.82
N GLY A 171 -29.36 1.83 -22.86
CA GLY A 171 -29.99 3.16 -22.76
C GLY A 171 -29.02 4.19 -22.19
N ALA A 172 -29.52 5.05 -21.29
CA ALA A 172 -28.71 6.06 -20.61
C ALA A 172 -28.02 5.51 -19.34
N MET A 173 -27.80 4.20 -19.24
CA MET A 173 -27.06 3.52 -18.17
C MET A 173 -26.02 2.59 -18.81
N GLN A 174 -24.81 3.10 -18.99
CA GLN A 174 -23.71 2.39 -19.66
C GLN A 174 -22.52 2.23 -18.71
N GLY A 175 -21.68 1.23 -18.95
CA GLY A 175 -20.42 1.02 -18.23
C GLY A 175 -19.24 0.87 -19.18
N ILE A 176 -18.04 1.29 -18.73
CA ILE A 176 -16.78 1.06 -19.43
C ILE A 176 -15.82 0.35 -18.47
N GLU A 177 -15.46 -0.89 -18.79
CA GLU A 177 -14.44 -1.63 -18.06
C GLU A 177 -13.05 -1.23 -18.55
N LEU A 178 -12.24 -0.69 -17.64
CA LEU A 178 -10.89 -0.23 -17.92
C LEU A 178 -9.81 -1.26 -17.56
N GLY A 179 -8.75 -1.30 -18.37
CA GLY A 179 -7.60 -2.18 -18.21
C GLY A 179 -6.28 -1.43 -18.07
N VAL A 180 -5.34 -2.02 -17.32
CA VAL A 180 -3.97 -1.49 -17.09
C VAL A 180 -2.90 -2.19 -17.94
N GLN A 181 -3.28 -3.08 -18.86
CA GLN A 181 -2.37 -3.98 -19.57
C GLN A 181 -1.35 -3.23 -20.46
N THR A 182 -1.66 -2.01 -20.90
CA THR A 182 -0.77 -1.18 -21.72
C THR A 182 0.33 -0.48 -20.93
N LEU A 183 0.19 -0.33 -19.61
CA LEU A 183 1.17 0.35 -18.77
C LEU A 183 2.44 -0.48 -18.65
N THR A 184 3.56 0.02 -19.18
CA THR A 184 4.85 -0.67 -19.08
C THR A 184 5.47 -0.55 -17.69
N GLN A 185 5.16 0.52 -16.95
CA GLN A 185 5.66 0.73 -15.60
C GLN A 185 4.88 -0.14 -14.60
N GLN A 186 5.51 -1.23 -14.12
CA GLN A 186 4.92 -2.13 -13.11
C GLN A 186 4.41 -1.37 -11.88
N PHE A 187 5.14 -0.37 -11.36
CA PHE A 187 4.69 0.45 -10.24
C PHE A 187 3.33 1.12 -10.48
N LEU A 188 3.14 1.80 -11.63
CA LEU A 188 1.84 2.39 -11.97
C LEU A 188 0.78 1.33 -12.20
N ARG A 189 1.13 0.22 -12.86
CA ARG A 189 0.22 -0.90 -13.09
C ARG A 189 -0.32 -1.46 -11.76
N GLU A 190 0.54 -1.67 -10.77
CA GLU A 190 0.18 -2.17 -9.44
C GLU A 190 -0.65 -1.15 -8.64
N ILE A 191 -0.31 0.14 -8.71
CA ILE A 191 -1.09 1.21 -8.05
C ILE A 191 -2.50 1.30 -8.63
N LEU A 192 -2.61 1.22 -9.96
CA LEU A 192 -3.83 1.48 -10.70
C LEU A 192 -4.70 0.24 -10.91
N ALA A 193 -4.18 -0.98 -10.76
CA ALA A 193 -4.88 -2.24 -11.13
C ALA A 193 -6.34 -2.30 -10.67
N ASP A 194 -6.61 -2.08 -9.39
CA ASP A 194 -7.95 -2.10 -8.79
C ASP A 194 -8.54 -0.69 -8.57
N ARG A 195 -7.84 0.36 -9.01
CA ARG A 195 -8.20 1.77 -8.76
C ARG A 195 -8.32 2.59 -10.03
N LEU A 196 -8.17 1.96 -11.20
CA LEU A 196 -8.10 2.66 -12.48
C LEU A 196 -9.34 3.50 -12.74
N GLY A 197 -10.53 3.04 -12.33
CA GLY A 197 -11.75 3.83 -12.48
C GLY A 197 -11.77 5.10 -11.61
N TYR A 198 -11.28 5.05 -10.37
CA TYR A 198 -11.16 6.25 -9.53
C TYR A 198 -10.09 7.21 -10.08
N PHE A 199 -8.97 6.66 -10.56
CA PHE A 199 -7.92 7.45 -11.18
C PHE A 199 -8.40 8.11 -12.47
N ALA A 200 -9.09 7.37 -13.34
CA ALA A 200 -9.68 7.89 -14.57
C ALA A 200 -10.73 8.96 -14.26
N ALA A 201 -11.60 8.75 -13.26
CA ALA A 201 -12.57 9.74 -12.81
C ALA A 201 -11.90 11.04 -12.34
N SER A 202 -10.83 10.94 -11.53
CA SER A 202 -10.06 12.11 -11.09
C SER A 202 -9.40 12.81 -12.28
N TRP A 203 -8.76 12.05 -13.17
CA TRP A 203 -8.10 12.58 -14.35
C TRP A 203 -9.07 13.30 -15.30
N LEU A 204 -10.23 12.71 -15.58
CA LEU A 204 -11.27 13.29 -16.45
C LEU A 204 -11.86 14.57 -15.83
N LEU A 205 -12.04 14.59 -14.51
CA LEU A 205 -12.53 15.77 -13.80
C LEU A 205 -11.52 16.93 -13.88
N HIS A 206 -10.26 16.66 -13.57
CA HIS A 206 -9.24 17.72 -13.47
C HIS A 206 -8.75 18.22 -14.84
N ASN A 207 -8.74 17.37 -15.86
CA ASN A 207 -8.18 17.72 -17.17
C ASN A 207 -9.23 18.13 -18.20
N HIS A 208 -10.48 17.65 -18.04
CA HIS A 208 -11.53 17.84 -19.05
C HIS A 208 -12.85 18.34 -18.46
N SER A 209 -12.91 18.61 -17.15
CA SER A 209 -14.13 19.02 -16.44
C SER A 209 -15.28 18.01 -16.58
N VAL A 210 -14.95 16.73 -16.77
CA VAL A 210 -15.92 15.64 -16.88
C VAL A 210 -16.03 14.92 -15.54
N ARG A 211 -17.18 15.06 -14.88
CA ARG A 211 -17.47 14.33 -13.66
C ARG A 211 -18.08 12.97 -13.99
N ILE A 212 -17.32 11.92 -13.72
CA ILE A 212 -17.75 10.53 -13.76
C ILE A 212 -17.31 9.82 -12.49
N LEU A 213 -17.91 8.68 -12.16
CA LEU A 213 -17.51 7.85 -11.02
C LEU A 213 -17.43 6.39 -11.46
N PRO A 214 -16.50 5.60 -10.89
CA PRO A 214 -16.56 4.16 -11.04
C PRO A 214 -17.68 3.55 -10.21
N THR A 215 -18.01 2.29 -10.46
CA THR A 215 -18.83 1.50 -9.53
C THR A 215 -18.02 1.15 -8.27
N LEU A 216 -18.68 1.00 -7.13
CA LEU A 216 -18.04 0.70 -5.85
C LEU A 216 -17.57 -0.77 -5.78
N SER A 217 -18.39 -1.70 -6.28
CA SER A 217 -18.08 -3.14 -6.21
C SER A 217 -17.21 -3.63 -7.36
N ALA A 218 -17.22 -2.94 -8.50
CA ALA A 218 -16.33 -3.17 -9.64
C ALA A 218 -15.57 -1.87 -10.02
N PRO A 219 -14.53 -1.48 -9.25
CA PRO A 219 -13.88 -0.17 -9.35
C PRO A 219 -13.07 0.07 -10.64
N SER A 220 -12.92 -0.96 -11.48
CA SER A 220 -12.39 -0.83 -12.84
C SER A 220 -13.43 -0.32 -13.85
N ILE A 221 -14.71 -0.28 -13.49
CA ILE A 221 -15.80 0.10 -14.39
C ILE A 221 -16.22 1.54 -14.14
N LEU A 222 -16.06 2.41 -15.14
CA LEU A 222 -16.64 3.76 -15.15
C LEU A 222 -18.14 3.68 -15.46
N ARG A 223 -18.96 4.33 -14.64
CA ARG A 223 -20.42 4.33 -14.79
C ARG A 223 -20.90 5.61 -15.47
N ILE A 224 -21.69 5.46 -16.53
CA ILE A 224 -22.23 6.55 -17.34
C ILE A 224 -23.75 6.56 -17.20
N GLU A 225 -24.25 7.50 -16.40
CA GLU A 225 -25.69 7.67 -16.11
C GLU A 225 -26.15 9.13 -16.26
N PRO A 226 -25.93 9.75 -17.44
CA PRO A 226 -26.21 11.18 -17.64
C PRO A 226 -27.73 11.46 -17.67
N SER A 227 -28.15 12.71 -17.74
CA SER A 227 -29.55 13.02 -18.06
C SER A 227 -29.94 12.47 -19.44
N ALA A 228 -31.21 12.09 -19.65
CA ALA A 228 -31.73 11.76 -20.98
C ALA A 228 -31.59 12.93 -21.98
N PHE A 229 -31.45 14.16 -21.45
CA PHE A 229 -31.25 15.39 -22.21
C PHE A 229 -29.77 15.75 -22.45
N LEU A 230 -28.83 14.82 -22.24
CA LEU A 230 -27.41 15.08 -22.55
C LEU A 230 -27.27 15.48 -24.03
N SER A 231 -26.65 16.64 -24.27
CA SER A 231 -26.44 17.14 -25.64
C SER A 231 -25.35 16.37 -26.37
N GLU A 232 -25.41 16.39 -27.71
CA GLU A 232 -24.36 15.80 -28.55
C GLU A 232 -22.99 16.40 -28.26
N ASN A 233 -22.89 17.71 -28.02
CA ASN A 233 -21.64 18.36 -27.62
C ASN A 233 -21.10 17.81 -26.28
N GLY A 234 -21.99 17.53 -25.32
CA GLY A 234 -21.59 16.90 -24.05
C GLY A 234 -21.07 15.47 -24.26
N ILE A 235 -21.65 14.73 -25.20
CA ILE A 235 -21.14 13.41 -25.62
C ILE A 235 -19.76 13.56 -26.26
N GLU A 236 -19.58 14.47 -27.22
CA GLU A 236 -18.29 14.69 -27.89
C GLU A 236 -17.20 15.10 -26.90
N GLN A 237 -17.49 16.00 -25.96
CA GLN A 237 -16.55 16.38 -24.90
C GLN A 237 -16.11 15.16 -24.08
N PHE A 238 -17.06 14.31 -23.68
CA PHE A 238 -16.75 13.10 -22.93
C PHE A 238 -15.90 12.11 -23.75
N ILE A 239 -16.25 11.88 -25.01
CA ILE A 239 -15.53 10.96 -25.90
C ILE A 239 -14.11 11.47 -26.18
N ALA A 240 -13.94 12.78 -26.41
CA ALA A 240 -12.63 13.39 -26.57
C ALA A 240 -11.77 13.25 -25.30
N ALA A 241 -12.35 13.50 -24.13
CA ALA A 241 -11.68 13.34 -22.85
C ALA A 241 -11.25 11.89 -22.59
N LEU A 242 -12.13 10.92 -22.88
CA LEU A 242 -11.83 9.50 -22.74
C LEU A 242 -10.72 9.06 -23.70
N ARG A 243 -10.76 9.52 -24.96
CA ARG A 243 -9.72 9.24 -25.95
C ARG A 243 -8.36 9.79 -25.51
N ASP A 244 -8.31 11.02 -24.99
CA ASP A 244 -7.09 11.63 -24.47
C ASP A 244 -6.52 10.85 -23.26
N PHE A 245 -7.38 10.40 -22.34
CA PHE A 245 -6.97 9.53 -21.24
C PHE A 245 -6.36 8.21 -21.76
N CYS A 246 -7.00 7.57 -22.73
CA CYS A 246 -6.52 6.32 -23.32
C CYS A 246 -5.19 6.52 -24.05
N GLN A 247 -5.00 7.65 -24.73
CA GLN A 247 -3.74 7.98 -25.40
C GLN A 247 -2.58 8.08 -24.39
N HIS A 248 -2.82 8.72 -23.24
CA HIS A 248 -1.83 8.81 -22.16
C HIS A 248 -1.48 7.45 -21.56
N LEU A 249 -2.48 6.58 -21.34
CA LEU A 249 -2.27 5.20 -20.87
C LEU A 249 -1.54 4.33 -21.91
N SER A 250 -1.87 4.48 -23.20
CA SER A 250 -1.25 3.73 -24.29
C SER A 250 0.23 4.08 -24.45
N ASN A 251 0.54 5.38 -24.38
CA ASN A 251 1.91 5.88 -24.52
C ASN A 251 2.76 5.71 -23.25
N SER A 252 2.20 5.14 -22.17
CA SER A 252 2.88 5.04 -20.88
C SER A 252 3.43 6.39 -20.38
N ASN A 253 2.71 7.49 -20.66
CA ASN A 253 3.11 8.85 -20.29
C ASN A 253 2.84 9.10 -18.80
N SER A 254 3.76 8.65 -17.93
CA SER A 254 3.66 8.78 -16.47
C SER A 254 3.37 10.22 -16.02
N PHE A 255 4.07 11.20 -16.60
CA PHE A 255 3.90 12.61 -16.25
C PHE A 255 2.48 13.09 -16.57
N GLY A 256 2.01 12.89 -17.82
CA GLY A 256 0.68 13.33 -18.23
C GLY A 256 -0.47 12.60 -17.51
N LEU A 257 -0.24 11.35 -17.08
CA LEU A 257 -1.17 10.62 -16.22
C LEU A 257 -1.22 11.21 -14.81
N LEU A 258 -0.07 11.52 -14.21
CA LEU A 258 0.01 11.93 -12.80
C LEU A 258 -0.17 13.44 -12.57
N ARG A 259 -0.13 14.27 -13.62
CA ARG A 259 -0.18 15.75 -13.50
C ARG A 259 -1.36 16.31 -12.70
N HIS A 260 -2.48 15.60 -12.66
CA HIS A 260 -3.67 16.02 -11.92
C HIS A 260 -3.54 15.81 -10.40
N LEU A 261 -2.49 15.13 -9.94
CA LEU A 261 -2.22 14.82 -8.53
C LEU A 261 -1.29 15.83 -7.85
N PHE A 262 -0.87 16.89 -8.52
CA PHE A 262 -0.07 17.95 -7.92
C PHE A 262 -0.42 19.30 -8.52
N ALA A 263 -0.14 20.39 -7.80
CA ALA A 263 -0.40 21.73 -8.30
C ALA A 263 0.58 22.09 -9.44
N PRO A 264 0.13 22.82 -10.49
CA PRO A 264 1.05 23.50 -11.37
C PRO A 264 1.88 24.51 -10.57
N ASP A 265 3.11 24.79 -11.02
CA ASP A 265 4.00 25.71 -10.30
C ASP A 265 3.28 27.04 -10.02
N SER A 266 3.04 27.32 -8.74
CA SER A 266 2.63 28.65 -8.31
C SER A 266 3.88 29.52 -8.26
N VAL A 267 4.31 30.03 -9.42
CA VAL A 267 5.02 31.31 -9.63
C VAL A 267 5.48 31.40 -11.08
N SER A 268 5.09 32.50 -11.72
CA SER A 268 5.73 33.04 -12.91
C SER A 268 7.23 33.26 -12.66
N HIS A 269 8.08 32.43 -13.25
CA HIS A 269 9.44 32.85 -13.56
C HIS A 269 9.49 33.31 -15.02
N SER A 270 9.13 34.59 -15.19
CA SER A 270 9.73 35.41 -16.23
C SER A 270 11.26 35.25 -16.17
N SER A 271 11.87 34.98 -17.32
CA SER A 271 13.29 35.19 -17.63
C SER A 271 14.32 34.62 -16.64
N ARG A 272 14.85 33.42 -16.93
CA ARG A 272 16.27 33.08 -16.68
C ARG A 272 16.86 32.32 -17.87
N SER A 273 16.98 33.03 -18.98
CA SER A 273 18.20 32.97 -19.79
C SER A 273 19.31 33.70 -19.03
N GLU A 274 20.49 33.08 -18.98
CA GLU A 274 21.78 33.67 -18.59
C GLU A 274 22.00 34.06 -17.13
N GLU A 275 22.46 33.10 -16.30
CA GLU A 275 23.49 33.39 -15.30
C GLU A 275 24.25 32.11 -14.93
N LYS A 276 25.45 31.98 -15.50
CA LYS A 276 26.51 31.08 -15.06
C LYS A 276 27.30 31.77 -13.94
N GLN A 277 27.75 30.96 -12.98
CA GLN A 277 28.82 31.17 -11.98
C GLN A 277 28.43 31.67 -10.58
N GLY A 278 28.69 30.79 -9.59
CA GLY A 278 29.21 31.16 -8.28
C GLY A 278 28.27 31.00 -7.09
N GLY A 279 28.45 29.92 -6.31
CA GLY A 279 27.98 29.90 -4.91
C GLY A 279 27.52 28.54 -4.37
N ALA A 280 28.41 27.91 -3.60
CA ALA A 280 28.17 26.90 -2.55
C ALA A 280 27.43 25.60 -2.93
N SER A 281 28.23 24.54 -3.02
CA SER A 281 27.86 23.13 -3.09
C SER A 281 27.08 22.67 -1.86
N ASP A 282 25.76 22.58 -1.96
CA ASP A 282 25.04 21.51 -1.27
C ASP A 282 25.08 20.27 -2.16
N GLY A 283 25.37 19.12 -1.55
CA GLY A 283 25.70 17.87 -2.22
C GLY A 283 24.54 17.32 -3.02
N GLY A 284 24.31 17.88 -4.21
CA GLY A 284 23.35 17.42 -5.20
C GLY A 284 23.56 15.94 -5.45
N ARG A 285 22.70 15.12 -4.85
CA ARG A 285 22.53 13.72 -5.24
C ARG A 285 22.00 13.74 -6.67
N SER A 286 22.93 13.71 -7.62
CA SER A 286 22.63 13.46 -9.01
C SER A 286 21.91 12.12 -9.06
N VAL A 287 20.58 12.15 -9.20
CA VAL A 287 19.78 11.02 -9.62
C VAL A 287 20.16 10.77 -11.08
N ARG A 288 21.39 10.31 -11.31
CA ARG A 288 21.80 9.72 -12.58
C ARG A 288 20.76 8.66 -12.90
N ARG A 289 20.35 8.55 -14.16
CA ARG A 289 19.51 7.48 -14.72
C ARG A 289 20.02 6.11 -14.28
N LEU A 290 19.67 5.69 -13.07
CA LEU A 290 20.05 4.42 -12.51
C LEU A 290 18.92 3.49 -12.91
N LYS A 291 19.15 2.68 -13.94
CA LYS A 291 18.34 1.49 -14.20
C LYS A 291 18.43 0.63 -12.93
N PHE A 292 17.47 0.83 -12.04
CA PHE A 292 17.36 0.16 -10.76
C PHE A 292 16.60 -1.17 -10.89
N ARG A 293 15.78 -1.31 -11.93
CA ARG A 293 14.88 -2.45 -12.09
C ARG A 293 15.52 -3.66 -12.76
N PHE A 294 15.28 -4.81 -12.14
CA PHE A 294 15.33 -6.13 -12.75
C PHE A 294 13.89 -6.58 -13.04
N PRO A 295 13.63 -7.28 -14.15
CA PRO A 295 12.34 -7.91 -14.37
C PRO A 295 12.05 -8.92 -13.25
N SER A 296 10.79 -9.02 -12.83
CA SER A 296 10.36 -10.05 -11.88
C SER A 296 10.51 -11.43 -12.51
N GLU A 297 11.18 -12.35 -11.82
CA GLU A 297 11.46 -13.70 -12.31
C GLU A 297 10.62 -14.74 -11.57
N PRO A 298 10.13 -15.80 -12.24
CA PRO A 298 9.56 -16.93 -11.53
C PRO A 298 10.63 -17.66 -10.69
N PRO A 299 10.23 -18.38 -9.62
CA PRO A 299 11.16 -19.16 -8.82
C PRO A 299 11.78 -20.29 -9.64
N ALA A 300 13.11 -20.37 -9.65
CA ALA A 300 13.81 -21.47 -10.30
C ALA A 300 13.46 -22.82 -9.65
N PRO A 301 13.49 -23.94 -10.41
CA PRO A 301 13.26 -25.27 -9.85
C PRO A 301 14.17 -25.56 -8.65
N GLY A 302 13.60 -26.00 -7.53
CA GLY A 302 14.36 -26.31 -6.31
C GLY A 302 14.83 -25.10 -5.50
N SER A 303 14.58 -23.87 -5.96
CA SER A 303 14.93 -22.66 -5.20
C SER A 303 14.15 -22.56 -3.89
N ARG A 304 14.84 -22.16 -2.82
CA ARG A 304 14.23 -21.77 -1.55
C ARG A 304 13.64 -20.38 -1.70
N ARG A 305 12.43 -20.16 -1.20
CA ARG A 305 11.68 -18.93 -1.39
C ARG A 305 11.68 -18.12 -0.10
N VAL A 306 12.10 -16.87 -0.20
CA VAL A 306 12.17 -15.97 0.96
C VAL A 306 11.52 -14.63 0.64
N GLY A 307 10.78 -14.11 1.61
CA GLY A 307 10.09 -12.83 1.52
C GLY A 307 10.85 -11.75 2.28
N PHE A 308 10.88 -10.55 1.73
CA PHE A 308 11.39 -9.36 2.40
C PHE A 308 10.33 -8.26 2.35
N ILE A 309 9.81 -7.89 3.53
CA ILE A 309 8.84 -6.81 3.68
C ILE A 309 9.59 -5.53 4.03
N LEU A 310 9.40 -4.50 3.21
CA LEU A 310 10.12 -3.24 3.31
C LEU A 310 9.17 -2.04 3.29
N ASN A 311 9.73 -0.87 3.61
CA ASN A 311 9.07 0.42 3.48
C ASN A 311 10.04 1.38 2.75
N PRO A 312 9.53 2.40 2.04
CA PRO A 312 10.39 3.36 1.37
C PRO A 312 11.25 4.12 2.39
N ILE A 313 12.53 4.25 2.08
CA ILE A 313 13.53 4.99 2.87
C ILE A 313 13.56 6.45 2.42
N TYR A 314 13.59 6.66 1.09
CA TYR A 314 13.57 7.97 0.46
C TYR A 314 12.45 7.99 -0.60
N PRO A 315 11.18 8.21 -0.19
CA PRO A 315 10.03 8.01 -1.06
C PRO A 315 10.08 8.78 -2.39
N THR A 316 10.57 10.02 -2.37
CA THR A 316 10.70 10.86 -3.58
C THR A 316 11.76 10.34 -4.54
N ASP A 317 12.92 9.91 -4.03
CA ASP A 317 14.00 9.38 -4.85
C ASP A 317 13.65 7.99 -5.40
N GLU A 318 12.97 7.18 -4.60
CA GLU A 318 12.44 5.88 -5.01
C GLU A 318 11.36 6.05 -6.09
N LEU A 319 10.46 7.01 -5.95
CA LEU A 319 9.48 7.36 -6.98
C LEU A 319 10.16 7.76 -8.31
N LEU A 320 11.26 8.51 -8.26
CA LEU A 320 12.01 8.89 -9.46
C LEU A 320 12.75 7.73 -10.11
N ALA A 321 13.22 6.76 -9.33
CA ALA A 321 13.80 5.55 -9.88
C ALA A 321 12.76 4.68 -10.59
N GLU A 322 11.53 4.71 -10.09
CA GLU A 322 10.38 4.02 -10.68
C GLU A 322 9.82 4.76 -11.91
N LEU A 323 9.80 6.09 -11.87
CA LEU A 323 9.25 6.98 -12.89
C LEU A 323 10.24 8.12 -13.22
N PRO A 324 11.29 7.85 -13.99
CA PRO A 324 12.33 8.84 -14.31
C PRO A 324 11.81 10.05 -15.09
N GLU A 325 10.65 9.94 -15.74
CA GLU A 325 10.01 11.06 -16.44
C GLU A 325 9.56 12.18 -15.49
N LEU A 326 9.51 11.93 -14.19
CA LEU A 326 9.14 12.90 -13.17
C LEU A 326 10.33 13.71 -12.63
N MET A 327 11.54 13.53 -13.18
CA MET A 327 12.73 14.29 -12.73
C MET A 327 12.60 15.79 -12.91
N ASP A 328 11.81 16.24 -13.89
CA ASP A 328 11.61 17.66 -14.19
C ASP A 328 10.67 18.36 -13.19
N LEU A 329 9.99 17.60 -12.32
CA LEU A 329 9.16 18.17 -11.26
C LEU A 329 10.01 18.90 -10.21
N SER A 330 9.47 19.99 -9.67
CA SER A 330 10.04 20.65 -8.49
C SER A 330 10.08 19.70 -7.29
N ILE A 331 10.89 20.02 -6.28
CA ILE A 331 10.98 19.20 -5.06
C ILE A 331 9.61 19.14 -4.36
N ASP A 332 8.90 20.27 -4.30
CA ASP A 332 7.59 20.39 -3.66
C ASP A 332 6.53 19.57 -4.41
N GLN A 333 6.52 19.61 -5.74
CA GLN A 333 5.63 18.76 -6.56
C GLN A 333 5.89 17.26 -6.33
N ARG A 334 7.17 16.86 -6.20
CA ARG A 334 7.52 15.47 -5.92
C ARG A 334 7.04 15.03 -4.55
N ILE A 335 7.16 15.89 -3.54
CA ILE A 335 6.65 15.63 -2.19
C ILE A 335 5.13 15.49 -2.24
N GLU A 336 4.42 16.47 -2.83
CA GLU A 336 2.96 16.45 -2.94
C GLU A 336 2.46 15.19 -3.66
N LEU A 337 3.04 14.86 -4.82
CA LEU A 337 2.69 13.67 -5.57
C LEU A 337 2.90 12.40 -4.75
N THR A 338 4.02 12.29 -4.04
CA THR A 338 4.32 11.12 -3.19
C THR A 338 3.29 10.98 -2.07
N GLU A 339 2.90 12.08 -1.42
CA GLU A 339 1.86 12.08 -0.40
C GLU A 339 0.49 11.68 -0.96
N ARG A 340 0.11 12.18 -2.14
CA ARG A 340 -1.16 11.80 -2.79
C ARG A 340 -1.19 10.33 -3.21
N LEU A 341 -0.10 9.83 -3.78
CA LEU A 341 0.05 8.41 -4.12
C LEU A 341 -0.03 7.53 -2.87
N GLN A 342 0.55 7.97 -1.76
CA GLN A 342 0.47 7.27 -0.49
C GLN A 342 -0.98 7.16 0.03
N VAL A 343 -1.77 8.23 -0.10
CA VAL A 343 -3.21 8.21 0.24
C VAL A 343 -3.97 7.25 -0.67
N LEU A 344 -3.73 7.30 -1.98
CA LEU A 344 -4.37 6.42 -2.97
C LEU A 344 -4.11 4.94 -2.65
N LEU A 345 -2.89 4.62 -2.20
CA LEU A 345 -2.49 3.27 -1.86
C LEU A 345 -3.11 2.74 -0.57
N GLN A 346 -3.58 3.61 0.34
CA GLN A 346 -4.21 3.22 1.62
C GLN A 346 -3.43 2.16 2.41
N LEU A 347 -2.09 2.27 2.39
CA LEU A 347 -1.17 1.30 3.01
C LEU A 347 -1.28 -0.14 2.46
N ARG A 348 -1.90 -0.36 1.29
CA ARG A 348 -1.98 -1.70 0.69
C ARG A 348 -0.58 -2.16 0.27
N PRO A 349 -0.10 -3.33 0.72
CA PRO A 349 1.20 -3.85 0.32
C PRO A 349 1.27 -4.14 -1.18
N LEU A 350 2.42 -3.87 -1.78
CA LEU A 350 2.70 -4.08 -3.20
C LEU A 350 3.91 -4.99 -3.38
N GLU A 351 3.82 -5.98 -4.27
CA GLU A 351 4.99 -6.76 -4.69
C GLU A 351 5.82 -5.92 -5.67
N LEU A 352 7.05 -5.59 -5.28
CA LEU A 352 7.92 -4.71 -6.08
C LEU A 352 8.78 -5.50 -7.06
N PHE A 353 9.35 -6.62 -6.61
CA PHE A 353 10.28 -7.40 -7.39
C PHE A 353 10.34 -8.86 -6.92
N SER A 354 10.78 -9.73 -7.82
CA SER A 354 11.23 -11.08 -7.49
C SER A 354 12.47 -11.46 -8.29
N LYS A 355 13.42 -12.15 -7.66
CA LYS A 355 14.74 -12.44 -8.27
C LYS A 355 15.32 -13.75 -7.79
N ASN A 356 15.88 -14.54 -8.70
CA ASN A 356 16.73 -15.67 -8.35
C ASN A 356 18.17 -15.18 -8.07
N LEU A 357 18.73 -15.58 -6.93
CA LEU A 357 20.03 -15.17 -6.42
C LEU A 357 20.84 -16.40 -6.00
N PHE A 358 22.16 -16.23 -5.83
CA PHE A 358 23.09 -17.29 -5.43
C PHE A 358 23.02 -18.52 -6.33
N GLY A 359 23.06 -18.31 -7.65
CA GLY A 359 23.01 -19.39 -8.64
C GLY A 359 21.71 -20.19 -8.59
N ASN A 360 20.55 -19.49 -8.52
CA ASN A 360 19.20 -20.07 -8.46
C ASN A 360 18.86 -20.86 -7.19
N ARG A 361 19.69 -20.80 -6.14
CA ARG A 361 19.42 -21.47 -4.86
C ARG A 361 18.35 -20.76 -4.04
N VAL A 362 18.28 -19.43 -4.15
CA VAL A 362 17.31 -18.61 -3.41
C VAL A 362 16.51 -17.74 -4.37
N TRP A 363 15.19 -17.77 -4.22
CA TRP A 363 14.27 -16.84 -4.86
C TRP A 363 13.77 -15.84 -3.82
N LEU A 364 14.13 -14.57 -4.01
CA LEU A 364 13.77 -13.46 -3.13
C LEU A 364 12.55 -12.72 -3.69
N CYS A 365 11.51 -12.53 -2.86
CA CYS A 365 10.34 -11.71 -3.16
C CYS A 365 10.29 -10.47 -2.25
N GLY A 366 10.28 -9.27 -2.86
CA GLY A 366 10.22 -7.99 -2.15
C GLY A 366 8.80 -7.42 -2.13
N ILE A 367 8.26 -7.18 -0.93
CA ILE A 367 6.91 -6.62 -0.73
C ILE A 367 7.00 -5.30 0.05
N MET A 368 6.59 -4.21 -0.58
CA MET A 368 6.62 -2.88 0.03
C MET A 368 5.30 -2.55 0.73
N LEU A 369 5.39 -2.09 1.97
CA LEU A 369 4.35 -1.27 2.59
C LEU A 369 4.56 0.20 2.15
N PRO A 370 3.60 0.83 1.43
CA PRO A 370 3.78 2.17 0.88
C PRO A 370 3.61 3.24 1.98
N ALA A 371 4.58 3.31 2.89
CA ALA A 371 4.61 4.27 3.98
C ALA A 371 6.02 4.60 4.40
N ALA A 372 6.41 5.86 4.26
CA ALA A 372 7.68 6.35 4.79
C ALA A 372 7.76 6.24 6.32
N ALA A 373 8.97 6.27 6.87
CA ALA A 373 9.23 6.22 8.31
C ALA A 373 8.39 7.26 9.08
N GLY A 374 8.42 8.53 8.67
CA GLY A 374 7.65 9.60 9.33
C GLY A 374 6.13 9.36 9.33
N HIS A 375 5.57 8.76 8.27
CA HIS A 375 4.15 8.41 8.24
C HIS A 375 3.80 7.27 9.22
N LEU A 376 4.66 6.26 9.31
CA LEU A 376 4.50 5.16 10.27
C LEU A 376 4.58 5.67 11.71
N GLU A 377 5.47 6.64 11.98
CA GLU A 377 5.56 7.30 13.27
C GLU A 377 4.31 8.13 13.60
N LYS A 378 3.79 8.92 12.65
CA LYS A 378 2.50 9.62 12.80
C LYS A 378 1.35 8.64 13.06
N CYS A 379 1.33 7.49 12.38
CA CYS A 379 0.34 6.44 12.61
C CYS A 379 0.44 5.84 14.02
N LYS A 380 1.66 5.68 14.54
CA LYS A 380 1.89 5.23 15.92
C LYS A 380 1.39 6.25 16.94
N GLN A 381 1.69 7.54 16.74
CA GLN A 381 1.26 8.63 17.62
C GLN A 381 -0.26 8.85 17.61
N SER A 382 -0.90 8.67 16.46
CA SER A 382 -2.35 8.86 16.29
C SER A 382 -3.20 7.61 16.55
N GLY A 383 -2.63 6.54 17.14
CA GLY A 383 -3.38 5.32 17.47
C GLY A 383 -3.78 4.44 16.27
N LYS A 384 -3.28 4.72 15.06
CA LYS A 384 -3.59 3.98 13.81
C LYS A 384 -2.74 2.72 13.61
N LEU A 385 -1.97 2.30 14.61
CA LEU A 385 -1.06 1.15 14.52
C LEU A 385 -1.78 -0.17 14.20
N LYS A 386 -3.05 -0.31 14.59
CA LYS A 386 -3.89 -1.48 14.26
C LYS A 386 -4.04 -1.65 12.74
N LEU A 387 -4.30 -0.56 12.01
CA LEU A 387 -4.42 -0.57 10.55
C LEU A 387 -3.09 -0.94 9.90
N VAL A 388 -1.99 -0.33 10.34
CA VAL A 388 -0.64 -0.65 9.85
C VAL A 388 -0.33 -2.14 10.01
N ARG A 389 -0.63 -2.72 11.18
CA ARG A 389 -0.43 -4.16 11.44
C ARG A 389 -1.35 -5.04 10.60
N GLN A 390 -2.60 -4.64 10.35
CA GLN A 390 -3.49 -5.37 9.44
C GLN A 390 -2.89 -5.44 8.02
N ARG A 391 -2.34 -4.32 7.53
CA ARG A 391 -1.66 -4.27 6.23
C ARG A 391 -0.36 -5.08 6.20
N LEU A 392 0.42 -5.08 7.27
CA LEU A 392 1.61 -5.93 7.37
C LEU A 392 1.27 -7.43 7.44
N ASN A 393 0.15 -7.80 8.07
CA ASN A 393 -0.38 -9.17 7.99
C ASN A 393 -0.82 -9.53 6.57
N GLN A 394 -1.38 -8.58 5.83
CA GLN A 394 -1.67 -8.78 4.40
C GLN A 394 -0.39 -9.01 3.60
N ALA A 395 0.68 -8.24 3.84
CA ALA A 395 1.98 -8.44 3.20
C ALA A 395 2.57 -9.83 3.49
N LEU A 396 2.45 -10.27 4.75
CA LEU A 396 2.89 -11.61 5.18
C LEU A 396 2.10 -12.73 4.48
N ARG A 397 0.78 -12.56 4.31
CA ARG A 397 -0.05 -13.51 3.55
C ARG A 397 0.37 -13.59 2.09
N ILE A 398 0.60 -12.44 1.44
CA ILE A 398 1.10 -12.40 0.05
C ILE A 398 2.41 -13.19 -0.06
N ALA A 399 3.37 -12.98 0.86
CA ALA A 399 4.61 -13.75 0.87
C ALA A 399 4.38 -15.26 1.07
N ALA A 400 3.46 -15.64 1.96
CA ALA A 400 3.09 -17.03 2.19
C ALA A 400 2.42 -17.68 0.97
N GLU A 401 1.53 -16.97 0.28
CA GLU A 401 0.88 -17.40 -0.96
C GLU A 401 1.89 -17.58 -2.11
N ARG A 402 2.98 -16.80 -2.12
CA ARG A 402 4.14 -17.01 -3.00
C ARG A 402 5.00 -18.21 -2.60
N GLY A 403 4.71 -18.87 -1.48
CA GLY A 403 5.41 -20.03 -0.96
C GLY A 403 6.70 -19.70 -0.21
N CYS A 404 6.86 -18.47 0.29
CA CYS A 404 8.04 -18.10 1.06
C CYS A 404 8.10 -18.87 2.38
N GLN A 405 9.22 -19.54 2.67
CA GLN A 405 9.41 -20.28 3.92
C GLN A 405 9.93 -19.39 5.06
N THR A 406 10.58 -18.28 4.72
CA THR A 406 11.00 -17.26 5.69
C THR A 406 10.59 -15.89 5.19
N VAL A 407 10.08 -15.04 6.08
CA VAL A 407 9.72 -13.66 5.78
C VAL A 407 10.37 -12.71 6.78
N VAL A 408 11.21 -11.81 6.28
CA VAL A 408 11.93 -10.82 7.07
C VAL A 408 11.25 -9.45 6.96
N PHE A 409 11.02 -8.80 8.10
CA PHE A 409 10.51 -7.44 8.18
C PHE A 409 11.67 -6.46 8.34
N GLY A 410 11.95 -5.65 7.32
CA GLY A 410 13.04 -4.68 7.33
C GLY A 410 12.65 -3.32 7.91
N ALA A 411 13.65 -2.59 8.42
CA ALA A 411 13.54 -1.20 8.86
C ALA A 411 12.33 -0.94 9.77
N GLN A 412 11.47 0.02 9.45
CA GLN A 412 10.36 0.45 10.29
C GLN A 412 9.25 -0.59 10.39
N THR A 413 9.14 -1.50 9.42
CA THR A 413 8.12 -2.57 9.44
C THR A 413 8.33 -3.53 10.61
N SER A 414 9.60 -3.78 11.00
CA SER A 414 9.93 -4.57 12.21
C SER A 414 9.52 -3.83 13.50
N ILE A 415 9.69 -2.51 13.54
CA ILE A 415 9.47 -1.69 14.72
C ILE A 415 7.97 -1.58 15.04
N VAL A 416 7.15 -1.28 14.04
CA VAL A 416 5.68 -1.16 14.20
C VAL A 416 5.01 -2.50 14.53
N THR A 417 5.71 -3.61 14.27
CA THR A 417 5.31 -4.99 14.61
C THR A 417 5.96 -5.53 15.88
N ALA A 418 6.57 -4.67 16.70
CA ALA A 418 7.25 -5.06 17.93
C ALA A 418 8.31 -6.15 17.69
N ASN A 419 9.26 -5.86 16.80
CA ASN A 419 10.29 -6.78 16.31
C ASN A 419 9.68 -8.06 15.71
N ALA A 420 8.66 -7.88 14.87
CA ALA A 420 7.95 -8.97 14.18
C ALA A 420 7.24 -10.00 15.10
N THR A 421 6.83 -9.58 16.31
CA THR A 421 6.06 -10.44 17.24
C THR A 421 4.55 -10.15 17.22
N ALA A 422 4.14 -8.93 16.84
CA ALA A 422 2.75 -8.52 16.76
C ALA A 422 2.10 -8.85 15.39
N LEU A 423 2.37 -10.05 14.87
CA LEU A 423 1.93 -10.54 13.57
C LEU A 423 1.17 -11.87 13.74
N LEU A 424 0.24 -12.14 12.83
CA LEU A 424 -0.48 -13.40 12.76
C LEU A 424 0.45 -14.47 12.18
N ARG A 425 0.56 -15.60 12.89
CA ARG A 425 1.34 -16.75 12.40
C ARG A 425 0.78 -17.22 11.06
N GLN A 426 1.68 -17.54 10.13
CA GLN A 426 1.37 -18.26 8.90
C GLN A 426 1.97 -19.66 9.01
N PRO A 427 1.19 -20.74 8.84
CA PRO A 427 1.72 -22.10 8.88
C PRO A 427 2.89 -22.29 7.90
N GLY A 428 3.99 -22.88 8.37
CA GLY A 428 5.17 -23.14 7.54
C GLY A 428 6.05 -21.92 7.21
N VAL A 429 5.75 -20.74 7.77
CA VAL A 429 6.54 -19.52 7.54
C VAL A 429 7.26 -19.08 8.82
N GLN A 430 8.59 -19.06 8.77
CA GLN A 430 9.43 -18.45 9.82
C GLN A 430 9.43 -16.93 9.66
N ILE A 431 9.11 -16.22 10.75
CA ILE A 431 9.10 -14.75 10.76
C ILE A 431 10.37 -14.24 11.41
N SER A 432 11.02 -13.28 10.76
CA SER A 432 12.21 -12.63 11.26
C SER A 432 12.06 -11.10 11.26
N SER A 433 12.76 -10.45 12.19
CA SER A 433 12.90 -9.00 12.25
C SER A 433 14.13 -8.46 11.51
N GLY A 434 15.02 -9.33 11.01
CA GLY A 434 16.28 -8.98 10.34
C GLY A 434 17.34 -8.35 11.24
N ASN A 435 17.04 -8.21 12.54
CA ASN A 435 17.89 -7.48 13.48
C ASN A 435 19.12 -8.29 13.91
N SER A 436 19.02 -9.63 13.96
CA SER A 436 20.11 -10.49 14.44
C SER A 436 21.31 -10.45 13.49
N PHE A 437 21.10 -10.59 12.18
CA PHE A 437 22.19 -10.44 11.21
C PHE A 437 22.67 -9.00 11.08
N THR A 438 21.77 -8.03 11.29
CA THR A 438 22.15 -6.61 11.35
C THR A 438 23.17 -6.35 12.47
N VAL A 439 22.97 -6.92 13.66
CA VAL A 439 23.96 -6.88 14.75
C VAL A 439 25.25 -7.61 14.36
N ALA A 440 25.17 -8.81 13.79
CA ALA A 440 26.36 -9.58 13.37
C ALA A 440 27.24 -8.80 12.37
N VAL A 441 26.62 -8.22 11.34
CA VAL A 441 27.30 -7.41 10.32
C VAL A 441 27.90 -6.15 10.94
N MET A 442 27.15 -5.45 11.80
CA MET A 442 27.61 -4.26 12.50
C MET A 442 28.87 -4.54 13.33
N LEU A 443 28.86 -5.61 14.14
CA LEU A 443 30.00 -5.99 14.97
C LEU A 443 31.24 -6.34 14.12
N ALA A 444 31.05 -7.12 13.05
CA ALA A 444 32.14 -7.49 12.15
C ALA A 444 32.75 -6.28 11.42
N GLN A 445 31.91 -5.37 10.90
CA GLN A 445 32.37 -4.17 10.20
C GLN A 445 33.03 -3.17 11.15
N LEU A 446 32.51 -3.01 12.37
CA LEU A 446 33.13 -2.16 13.37
C LEU A 446 34.52 -2.66 13.74
N GLU A 447 34.67 -3.96 14.03
CA GLU A 447 35.95 -4.53 14.41
C GLU A 447 36.99 -4.47 13.29
N ALA A 448 36.59 -4.82 12.06
CA ALA A 448 37.46 -4.71 10.89
C ALA A 448 37.92 -3.26 10.65
N THR A 449 37.03 -2.28 10.85
CA THR A 449 37.36 -0.86 10.69
C THR A 449 38.23 -0.36 11.83
N ARG A 450 37.95 -0.75 13.08
CA ARG A 450 38.76 -0.43 14.27
C ARG A 450 40.20 -0.88 14.10
N LEU A 451 40.41 -2.11 13.62
CA LEU A 451 41.75 -2.66 13.33
C LEU A 451 42.46 -1.84 12.26
N LYS A 452 41.76 -1.44 11.18
CA LYS A 452 42.31 -0.60 10.11
C LYS A 452 42.67 0.81 10.58
N THR A 453 41.91 1.39 11.52
CA THR A 453 42.15 2.75 12.03
C THR A 453 43.12 2.81 13.22
N GLY A 454 43.43 1.66 13.82
CA GLY A 454 44.33 1.54 14.97
C GLY A 454 43.72 2.00 16.30
N LEU A 455 42.38 2.03 16.41
CA LEU A 455 41.70 2.43 17.65
C LEU A 455 41.78 1.30 18.70
N PRO A 456 42.20 1.57 19.95
CA PRO A 456 42.33 0.55 20.98
C PRO A 456 40.95 0.16 21.56
N LYS A 457 40.85 -1.08 22.09
CA LYS A 457 39.66 -1.55 22.83
C LYS A 457 39.47 -0.90 24.20
N THR A 458 40.47 -0.15 24.67
CA THR A 458 40.45 0.63 25.92
C THR A 458 39.78 2.00 25.77
N GLY A 459 39.47 2.42 24.52
CA GLY A 459 38.80 3.68 24.24
C GLY A 459 37.35 3.73 24.75
N ARG A 460 36.77 4.92 24.77
CA ARG A 460 35.38 5.13 25.19
C ARG A 460 34.43 4.86 24.02
N LEU A 461 33.51 3.90 24.21
CA LEU A 461 32.51 3.48 23.23
C LEU A 461 31.14 4.03 23.61
N ALA A 462 30.46 4.75 22.71
CA ALA A 462 29.07 5.15 22.89
C ALA A 462 28.11 4.33 22.03
N ILE A 463 26.95 4.00 22.59
CA ILE A 463 25.84 3.34 21.89
C ILE A 463 24.62 4.26 21.93
N VAL A 464 24.31 4.85 20.78
CA VAL A 464 23.17 5.74 20.58
C VAL A 464 21.95 4.93 20.16
N GLY A 465 20.86 5.06 20.91
CA GLY A 465 19.70 4.19 20.77
C GLY A 465 19.83 2.90 21.59
N ALA A 466 20.56 2.93 22.71
CA ALA A 466 20.91 1.76 23.51
C ALA A 466 19.71 0.92 24.00
N THR A 467 18.53 1.52 24.16
CA THR A 467 17.31 0.82 24.60
C THR A 467 16.53 0.16 23.45
N GLY A 468 16.94 0.38 22.20
CA GLY A 468 16.37 -0.28 21.03
C GLY A 468 16.74 -1.76 20.94
N ASN A 469 16.10 -2.50 20.04
CA ASN A 469 16.38 -3.94 19.90
C ASN A 469 17.84 -4.20 19.49
N ILE A 470 18.30 -3.56 18.41
CA ILE A 470 19.68 -3.62 17.93
C ILE A 470 20.64 -2.99 18.96
N GLY A 471 20.34 -1.77 19.43
CA GLY A 471 21.21 -1.05 20.38
C GLY A 471 21.46 -1.81 21.68
N SER A 472 20.43 -2.45 22.25
CA SER A 472 20.59 -3.20 23.50
C SER A 472 21.37 -4.50 23.31
N ALA A 473 21.26 -5.15 22.15
CA ALA A 473 22.07 -6.33 21.83
C ALA A 473 23.54 -5.96 21.62
N ILE A 474 23.83 -4.84 20.94
CA ILE A 474 25.18 -4.30 20.80
C ILE A 474 25.76 -3.94 22.16
N ALA A 475 24.96 -3.33 23.05
CA ALA A 475 25.38 -2.97 24.39
C ALA A 475 25.73 -4.20 25.23
N ARG A 476 24.92 -5.26 25.17
CA ARG A 476 25.22 -6.56 25.79
C ARG A 476 26.52 -7.16 25.25
N TRP A 477 26.73 -7.11 23.93
CA TRP A 477 27.93 -7.65 23.32
C TRP A 477 29.20 -6.96 23.82
N PHE A 478 29.24 -5.63 23.80
CA PHE A 478 30.43 -4.89 24.25
C PHE A 478 30.63 -4.87 25.77
N ALA A 479 29.56 -5.01 26.56
CA ALA A 479 29.69 -5.18 28.00
C ALA A 479 30.22 -6.56 28.39
N ALA A 480 30.01 -7.59 27.55
CA ALA A 480 30.48 -8.95 27.85
C ALA A 480 32.02 -9.02 27.97
N PRO A 481 32.57 -9.85 28.89
CA PRO A 481 34.01 -9.95 29.11
C PRO A 481 34.81 -10.25 27.83
N GLY A 482 35.91 -9.52 27.61
CA GLY A 482 36.83 -9.73 26.48
C GLY A 482 36.45 -9.04 25.17
N ASN A 483 35.22 -8.51 25.05
CA ASN A 483 34.76 -7.83 23.83
C ASN A 483 35.16 -6.35 23.79
N TRP A 484 35.18 -5.67 24.94
CA TRP A 484 35.67 -4.30 25.11
C TRP A 484 36.37 -4.17 26.47
N GLU A 485 37.31 -3.24 26.60
CA GLU A 485 38.06 -3.01 27.85
C GLU A 485 37.80 -1.61 28.42
N GLY A 486 37.48 -0.63 27.57
CA GLY A 486 37.19 0.74 27.98
C GLY A 486 35.76 0.94 28.50
N PRO A 487 35.37 2.20 28.79
CA PRO A 487 34.01 2.54 29.20
C PRO A 487 32.99 2.37 28.05
N VAL A 488 31.83 1.78 28.37
CA VAL A 488 30.68 1.62 27.48
C VAL A 488 29.58 2.60 27.91
N CYS A 489 29.37 3.64 27.12
CA CYS A 489 28.41 4.70 27.36
C CYS A 489 27.09 4.44 26.63
N LEU A 490 25.97 4.53 27.35
CA LEU A 490 24.63 4.31 26.83
C LEU A 490 23.92 5.66 26.65
N LEU A 491 23.44 5.93 25.43
CA LEU A 491 22.61 7.10 25.12
C LEU A 491 21.24 6.65 24.60
N GLY A 492 20.18 7.13 25.25
CA GLY A 492 18.79 6.86 24.90
C GLY A 492 18.04 8.13 24.49
N ARG A 493 16.79 7.97 24.02
CA ARG A 493 15.90 9.12 23.79
C ARG A 493 15.42 9.73 25.11
N VAL A 494 15.13 11.03 25.08
CA VAL A 494 14.45 11.75 26.16
C VAL A 494 13.18 10.99 26.57
N GLY A 495 13.01 10.76 27.88
CA GLY A 495 11.88 10.01 28.44
C GLY A 495 12.07 8.49 28.55
N GLN A 496 13.20 7.93 28.10
CA GLN A 496 13.52 6.50 28.27
C GLN A 496 14.45 6.21 29.46
N SER A 497 14.67 7.17 30.35
CA SER A 497 15.58 7.08 31.49
C SER A 497 15.37 5.81 32.35
N PRO A 498 14.14 5.36 32.65
CA PRO A 498 13.93 4.12 33.42
C PRO A 498 14.43 2.86 32.70
N ARG A 499 14.21 2.76 31.38
CA ARG A 499 14.69 1.62 30.57
C ARG A 499 16.21 1.64 30.41
N LEU A 500 16.78 2.83 30.27
CA LEU A 500 18.22 3.02 30.14
C LEU A 500 18.93 2.65 31.46
N ALA A 501 18.37 3.05 32.61
CA ALA A 501 18.87 2.68 33.93
C ALA A 501 18.74 1.17 34.20
N ALA A 502 17.63 0.55 33.78
CA ALA A 502 17.46 -0.90 33.88
C ALA A 502 18.51 -1.65 33.04
N LEU A 503 18.77 -1.20 31.82
CA LEU A 503 19.80 -1.76 30.96
C LEU A 503 21.19 -1.57 31.56
N GLN A 504 21.53 -0.37 32.07
CA GLN A 504 22.81 -0.16 32.76
C GLN A 504 22.99 -1.14 33.92
N LYS A 505 21.98 -1.29 34.77
CA LYS A 505 22.04 -2.22 35.90
C LYS A 505 22.27 -3.67 35.45
N GLU A 506 21.56 -4.10 34.40
CA GLU A 506 21.73 -5.43 33.78
C GLU A 506 23.16 -5.64 33.26
N LEU A 507 23.72 -4.65 32.56
CA LEU A 507 25.04 -4.74 31.97
C LEU A 507 26.14 -4.67 33.04
N SER A 508 26.00 -3.81 34.05
CA SER A 508 26.98 -3.69 35.13
C SER A 508 27.12 -4.95 35.98
N SER A 509 26.09 -5.79 36.06
CA SER A 509 26.18 -7.08 36.77
C SER A 509 26.91 -8.17 35.97
N ASN A 510 27.02 -8.02 34.65
CA ASN A 510 27.61 -9.00 33.75
C ASN A 510 28.87 -8.49 33.04
N SER A 511 29.25 -7.23 33.28
CA SER A 511 30.42 -6.61 32.70
C SER A 511 31.68 -7.12 33.38
N GLY A 512 32.71 -7.45 32.60
CA GLY A 512 34.06 -7.70 33.12
C GLY A 512 34.70 -6.40 33.63
N ASN A 513 35.84 -6.02 33.07
CA ASN A 513 36.56 -4.79 33.46
C ASN A 513 35.97 -3.47 32.90
N SER A 514 34.98 -3.53 32.01
CA SER A 514 34.40 -2.33 31.38
C SER A 514 33.37 -1.63 32.27
N GLN A 515 33.55 -0.33 32.47
CA GLN A 515 32.58 0.53 33.16
C GLN A 515 31.39 0.85 32.24
N VAL A 516 30.15 0.63 32.71
CA VAL A 516 28.93 1.00 31.96
C VAL A 516 28.38 2.33 32.48
N LEU A 517 28.34 3.34 31.60
CA LEU A 517 27.99 4.73 31.93
C LEU A 517 26.70 5.19 31.22
N LEU A 518 25.96 6.09 31.86
CA LEU A 518 24.81 6.77 31.22
C LEU A 518 25.23 8.16 30.75
N MET A 519 24.90 8.47 29.51
CA MET A 519 25.07 9.82 28.95
C MET A 519 23.78 10.62 29.16
N GLN A 520 23.89 11.89 29.54
CA GLN A 520 22.74 12.77 29.75
C GLN A 520 22.26 13.39 28.45
N ASN A 521 23.19 13.70 27.53
CA ASN A 521 22.89 14.32 26.25
C ASN A 521 23.89 13.93 25.16
N SER A 522 23.59 14.32 23.91
CA SER A 522 24.43 14.01 22.74
C SER A 522 25.74 14.80 22.69
N ALA A 523 25.91 15.89 23.44
CA ALA A 523 27.16 16.66 23.44
C ALA A 523 28.32 15.85 24.05
N GLU A 524 28.03 14.98 25.01
CA GLU A 524 29.02 14.09 25.62
C GLU A 524 29.61 13.07 24.63
N LEU A 525 29.02 12.89 23.44
CA LEU A 525 29.56 12.02 22.39
C LEU A 525 30.94 12.48 21.90
N GLU A 526 31.26 13.78 22.03
CA GLU A 526 32.58 14.32 21.72
C GLU A 526 33.69 13.69 22.60
N LEU A 527 33.31 13.05 23.71
CA LEU A 527 34.23 12.35 24.60
C LEU A 527 34.63 10.95 24.11
N CYS A 528 33.95 10.41 23.09
CA CYS A 528 34.04 9.01 22.70
C CYS A 528 34.95 8.80 21.48
N ASP A 529 35.65 7.66 21.47
CA ASP A 529 36.53 7.25 20.38
C ASP A 529 35.80 6.36 19.36
N VAL A 530 34.73 5.69 19.80
CA VAL A 530 33.83 4.90 18.95
C VAL A 530 32.39 5.27 19.26
N ILE A 531 31.59 5.56 18.23
CA ILE A 531 30.17 5.91 18.34
C ILE A 531 29.37 4.95 17.45
N VAL A 532 28.54 4.11 18.06
CA VAL A 532 27.61 3.22 17.37
C VAL A 532 26.22 3.81 17.40
N VAL A 533 25.58 3.94 16.25
CA VAL A 533 24.28 4.59 16.09
C VAL A 533 23.26 3.57 15.60
N ALA A 534 22.28 3.26 16.46
CA ALA A 534 21.21 2.31 16.20
C ALA A 534 19.86 2.90 16.63
N VAL A 535 19.43 3.94 15.91
CA VAL A 535 18.17 4.64 16.20
C VAL A 535 17.12 4.35 15.13
N SER A 536 15.85 4.56 15.48
CA SER A 536 14.76 4.62 14.50
C SER A 536 14.37 6.08 14.21
N GLY A 537 13.68 6.32 13.12
CA GLY A 537 13.13 7.63 12.77
C GLY A 537 13.71 8.19 11.49
N ASP A 538 13.28 9.39 11.12
CA ASP A 538 13.70 10.10 9.90
C ASP A 538 14.63 11.30 10.17
N GLN A 539 15.04 11.49 11.43
CA GLN A 539 15.86 12.62 11.85
C GLN A 539 17.34 12.25 11.94
N THR A 540 18.19 13.19 11.51
CA THR A 540 19.62 13.19 11.84
C THR A 540 19.80 13.44 13.33
N VAL A 541 20.51 12.55 14.01
CA VAL A 541 20.78 12.62 15.46
C VAL A 541 22.24 12.99 15.73
N ILE A 542 23.15 12.62 14.83
CA ILE A 542 24.58 12.85 14.98
C ILE A 542 25.06 13.86 13.94
N GLU A 543 25.56 15.00 14.43
CA GLU A 543 26.14 16.07 13.64
C GLU A 543 27.64 16.19 13.92
N SER A 544 28.34 17.03 13.15
CA SER A 544 29.79 17.23 13.29
C SER A 544 30.19 17.70 14.68
N GLN A 545 29.37 18.53 15.34
CA GLN A 545 29.60 18.98 16.72
C GLN A 545 29.62 17.85 17.75
N HIS A 546 28.99 16.70 17.47
CA HIS A 546 29.00 15.54 18.38
C HIS A 546 30.25 14.66 18.24
N VAL A 547 31.11 14.95 17.26
CA VAL A 547 32.31 14.16 16.95
C VAL A 547 33.54 15.00 17.24
N ASN A 548 34.48 14.41 17.98
CA ASN A 548 35.70 15.09 18.36
C ASN A 548 36.53 15.51 17.14
N ARG A 549 37.10 16.72 17.20
CA ARG A 549 37.88 17.31 16.10
C ARG A 549 39.36 16.92 16.12
N GLU A 550 39.92 16.63 17.29
CA GLU A 550 41.37 16.53 17.50
C GLU A 550 41.89 15.09 17.55
N ARG A 551 41.01 14.11 17.74
CA ARG A 551 41.35 12.68 17.80
C ARG A 551 40.61 11.86 16.76
N ARG A 552 41.14 10.66 16.49
CA ARG A 552 40.49 9.68 15.63
C ARG A 552 39.20 9.19 16.31
N VAL A 553 38.11 9.24 15.57
CA VAL A 553 36.80 8.74 16.03
C VAL A 553 36.23 7.81 14.96
N LEU A 554 35.72 6.65 15.36
CA LEU A 554 34.97 5.77 14.48
C LEU A 554 33.48 5.93 14.73
N VAL A 555 32.72 6.39 13.73
CA VAL A 555 31.26 6.47 13.79
C VAL A 555 30.67 5.41 12.89
N ALA A 556 29.83 4.54 13.45
CA ALA A 556 29.20 3.45 12.72
C ALA A 556 27.68 3.53 12.84
N ASP A 557 27.00 3.79 11.72
CA ASP A 557 25.55 3.99 11.64
C ASP A 557 24.87 2.79 10.99
N VAL A 558 23.97 2.15 11.73
CA VAL A 558 23.13 1.05 11.23
C VAL A 558 21.67 1.47 11.01
N SER A 559 21.37 2.76 11.17
CA SER A 559 20.03 3.32 11.05
C SER A 559 19.59 3.45 9.59
N GLN A 560 18.30 3.26 9.32
CA GLN A 560 17.68 3.50 8.01
C GLN A 560 16.34 4.26 8.19
N PRO A 561 16.21 5.50 7.68
CA PRO A 561 17.23 6.36 7.07
C PRO A 561 18.46 6.61 7.96
N ARG A 562 19.57 7.08 7.36
CA ARG A 562 20.80 7.44 8.10
C ARG A 562 20.50 8.47 9.19
N ALA A 563 21.03 8.22 10.38
CA ALA A 563 20.93 9.13 11.53
C ALA A 563 22.18 9.99 11.72
N VAL A 564 23.20 9.78 10.88
CA VAL A 564 24.47 10.50 10.92
C VAL A 564 24.60 11.46 9.75
N SER A 565 24.91 12.72 10.05
CA SER A 565 25.11 13.78 9.05
C SER A 565 26.27 13.44 8.11
N ALA A 566 26.08 13.73 6.82
CA ALA A 566 27.15 13.63 5.83
C ALA A 566 28.28 14.65 6.08
N SER A 567 27.97 15.77 6.76
CA SER A 567 28.94 16.85 7.02
C SER A 567 30.09 16.44 7.94
N ILE A 568 29.95 15.35 8.70
CA ILE A 568 31.03 14.83 9.56
C ILE A 568 32.26 14.48 8.73
N SER A 569 32.08 13.89 7.54
CA SER A 569 33.20 13.49 6.69
C SER A 569 34.00 14.68 6.16
N THR A 570 33.37 15.85 6.04
CA THR A 570 34.01 17.09 5.58
C THR A 570 34.55 17.94 6.74
N GLU A 571 33.84 18.00 7.85
CA GLU A 571 34.17 18.88 8.99
C GLU A 571 35.03 18.21 10.06
N ARG A 572 35.16 16.88 10.04
CA ARG A 572 35.94 16.07 11.00
C ARG A 572 36.84 15.10 10.23
N PRO A 573 37.99 15.56 9.69
CA PRO A 573 38.84 14.73 8.83
C PRO A 573 39.48 13.53 9.53
N LEU A 574 39.56 13.54 10.86
CA LEU A 574 40.04 12.41 11.67
C LEU A 574 38.94 11.39 11.98
N ALA A 575 37.67 11.69 11.64
CA ALA A 575 36.56 10.79 11.85
C ALA A 575 36.44 9.81 10.67
N THR A 576 36.31 8.52 10.99
CA THR A 576 35.94 7.48 10.02
C THR A 576 34.46 7.19 10.19
N VAL A 577 33.64 7.50 9.20
CA VAL A 577 32.19 7.22 9.23
C VAL A 577 31.88 6.02 8.33
N ILE A 578 31.29 4.97 8.90
CA ILE A 578 30.82 3.81 8.15
C ILE A 578 29.30 3.69 8.24
N GLN A 579 28.66 3.42 7.11
CA GLN A 579 27.28 2.95 7.09
C GLN A 579 27.31 1.44 7.30
N ALA A 580 27.15 1.05 8.55
CA ALA A 580 27.11 -0.34 8.93
C ALA A 580 25.79 -0.99 8.51
N GLY A 581 25.81 -2.30 8.29
CA GLY A 581 24.62 -3.05 7.91
C GLY A 581 24.34 -3.07 6.40
N LEU A 582 25.26 -2.58 5.55
CA LEU A 582 25.29 -2.95 4.14
C LEU A 582 26.17 -4.20 3.95
N VAL A 583 25.69 -5.15 3.17
CA VAL A 583 26.29 -6.47 2.98
C VAL A 583 26.59 -6.68 1.49
N LYS A 584 27.78 -7.18 1.17
CA LYS A 584 28.15 -7.56 -0.21
C LYS A 584 27.51 -8.90 -0.58
N LEU A 585 27.11 -9.03 -1.85
CA LEU A 585 26.60 -10.26 -2.44
C LEU A 585 27.62 -10.76 -3.48
N PRO A 586 28.55 -11.63 -3.11
CA PRO A 586 29.67 -12.02 -3.98
C PRO A 586 29.23 -12.76 -5.24
N GLU A 587 28.13 -13.53 -5.17
CA GLU A 587 27.58 -14.29 -6.30
C GLU A 587 26.62 -13.46 -7.17
N ASP A 588 26.21 -12.28 -6.71
CA ASP A 588 25.20 -11.44 -7.38
C ASP A 588 25.67 -9.97 -7.50
N PRO A 589 26.79 -9.70 -8.19
CA PRO A 589 27.43 -8.37 -8.24
C PRO A 589 26.58 -7.30 -8.94
N ASP A 590 25.63 -7.72 -9.77
CA ASP A 590 24.72 -6.82 -10.47
C ASP A 590 23.45 -6.50 -9.67
N PHE A 591 23.14 -7.25 -8.62
CA PHE A 591 21.92 -7.04 -7.84
C PHE A 591 21.93 -5.67 -7.17
N ARG A 592 20.76 -5.04 -7.12
CA ARG A 592 20.54 -3.78 -6.41
C ARG A 592 19.16 -3.82 -5.76
N LEU A 593 19.11 -3.63 -4.44
CA LEU A 593 17.88 -3.73 -3.66
C LEU A 593 17.04 -2.46 -3.69
N THR A 594 17.68 -1.28 -3.60
CA THR A 594 17.06 0.04 -3.73
C THR A 594 17.94 0.96 -4.59
N PRO A 595 17.42 2.09 -5.11
CA PRO A 595 18.22 3.08 -5.85
C PRO A 595 19.43 3.60 -5.07
N HIS A 596 19.36 3.51 -3.73
CA HIS A 596 20.37 4.01 -2.78
C HIS A 596 21.35 2.94 -2.31
N THR A 597 21.10 1.67 -2.61
CA THR A 597 22.07 0.60 -2.34
C THR A 597 23.14 0.53 -3.44
N PRO A 598 24.43 0.45 -3.11
CA PRO A 598 25.47 0.12 -4.09
C PRO A 598 25.17 -1.18 -4.83
N ARG A 599 25.65 -1.31 -6.08
CA ARG A 599 25.51 -2.56 -6.85
C ARG A 599 26.25 -3.70 -6.13
N GLY A 600 25.68 -4.90 -6.18
CA GLY A 600 26.22 -6.08 -5.51
C GLY A 600 26.11 -5.99 -4.00
N THR A 601 25.23 -5.14 -3.47
CA THR A 601 25.01 -5.01 -2.02
C THR A 601 23.52 -4.97 -1.67
N CYS A 602 23.21 -5.36 -0.43
CA CYS A 602 21.88 -5.21 0.15
C CYS A 602 21.98 -4.85 1.63
N PHE A 603 20.85 -4.54 2.28
CA PHE A 603 20.82 -4.35 3.72
C PHE A 603 20.95 -5.69 4.45
N ALA A 604 21.53 -5.67 5.65
CA ALA A 604 21.71 -6.87 6.47
C ALA A 604 20.37 -7.56 6.78
N CYS A 605 19.28 -6.83 6.96
CA CYS A 605 17.95 -7.44 7.11
C CYS A 605 17.52 -8.25 5.86
N THR A 606 17.83 -7.77 4.65
CA THR A 606 17.59 -8.54 3.42
C THR A 606 18.54 -9.72 3.31
N ALA A 607 19.81 -9.54 3.65
CA ALA A 607 20.79 -10.62 3.66
C ALA A 607 20.42 -11.74 4.66
N GLU A 608 19.79 -11.42 5.79
CA GLU A 608 19.24 -12.43 6.71
C GLU A 608 18.20 -13.32 6.00
N ALA A 609 17.33 -12.75 5.16
CA ALA A 609 16.39 -13.53 4.37
C ALA A 609 17.12 -14.48 3.42
N LEU A 610 18.16 -13.98 2.73
CA LEU A 610 18.96 -14.77 1.80
C LEU A 610 19.69 -15.91 2.52
N LEU A 611 20.27 -15.65 3.69
CA LEU A 611 20.93 -16.65 4.51
C LEU A 611 19.96 -17.75 4.98
N MET A 612 18.73 -17.40 5.37
CA MET A 612 17.69 -18.39 5.70
C MET A 612 17.21 -19.18 4.49
N GLY A 613 17.32 -18.61 3.28
CA GLY A 613 17.11 -19.34 2.03
C GLY A 613 18.24 -20.32 1.73
N LEU A 614 19.49 -19.93 1.95
CA LEU A 614 20.68 -20.73 1.68
C LEU A 614 20.88 -21.87 2.68
N GLU A 615 20.65 -21.60 3.96
CA GLU A 615 20.82 -22.55 5.07
C GLU A 615 19.69 -22.34 6.10
N PRO A 616 18.53 -23.01 5.92
CA PRO A 616 17.37 -22.81 6.79
C PRO A 616 17.61 -23.31 8.22
N HIS A 617 17.25 -22.47 9.20
CA HIS A 617 17.31 -22.80 10.63
C HIS A 617 15.94 -22.55 11.31
N PRO A 618 14.97 -23.47 11.19
CA PRO A 618 13.59 -23.23 11.63
C PRO A 618 13.41 -23.07 13.15
N LEU A 619 14.36 -23.58 13.93
CA LEU A 619 14.37 -23.45 15.40
C LEU A 619 15.03 -22.15 15.88
N LEU A 620 15.70 -21.41 14.98
CA LEU A 620 16.39 -20.19 15.35
C LEU A 620 15.39 -19.07 15.61
N ARG A 621 15.51 -18.43 16.77
CA ARG A 621 14.64 -17.33 17.15
C ARG A 621 15.12 -16.02 16.52
N LEU A 622 14.35 -15.50 15.56
CA LEU A 622 14.70 -14.29 14.78
C LEU A 622 13.74 -13.11 14.98
N ASN A 623 12.77 -13.25 15.87
CA ASN A 623 11.81 -12.22 16.23
C ASN A 623 11.83 -11.90 17.74
N GLY A 624 11.33 -10.71 18.09
CA GLY A 624 11.39 -10.20 19.46
C GLY A 624 12.80 -9.72 19.81
N ASN A 625 13.21 -10.02 21.04
CA ASN A 625 14.56 -9.72 21.52
C ASN A 625 15.60 -10.54 20.75
N ILE A 626 16.74 -9.91 20.46
CA ILE A 626 17.83 -10.55 19.71
C ILE A 626 18.49 -11.63 20.57
N ASP A 627 18.58 -12.83 20.01
CA ASP A 627 19.22 -13.99 20.61
C ASP A 627 20.72 -14.02 20.24
N PRO A 628 21.66 -14.02 21.21
CA PRO A 628 23.09 -14.13 20.94
C PRO A 628 23.48 -15.34 20.10
N ASP A 629 22.82 -16.49 20.27
CA ASP A 629 23.11 -17.70 19.50
C ASP A 629 22.70 -17.55 18.04
N ALA A 630 21.64 -16.77 17.78
CA ALA A 630 21.24 -16.38 16.44
C ALA A 630 22.27 -15.45 15.80
N VAL A 631 22.80 -14.47 16.54
CA VAL A 631 23.87 -13.58 16.05
C VAL A 631 25.11 -14.39 15.67
N ALA A 632 25.56 -15.30 16.54
CA ALA A 632 26.73 -16.15 16.29
C ALA A 632 26.53 -17.09 15.08
N THR A 633 25.36 -17.71 14.98
CA THR A 633 25.00 -18.58 13.85
C THR A 633 24.98 -17.83 12.53
N LEU A 634 24.32 -16.67 12.49
CA LEU A 634 24.22 -15.84 11.28
C LEU A 634 25.57 -15.22 10.91
N LEU A 635 26.43 -14.88 11.87
CA LEU A 635 27.80 -14.43 11.61
C LEU A 635 28.62 -15.52 10.89
N ARG A 636 28.56 -16.76 11.38
CA ARG A 636 29.22 -17.92 10.74
C ARG A 636 28.71 -18.14 9.32
N MET A 637 27.40 -18.08 9.12
CA MET A 637 26.79 -18.21 7.79
C MET A 637 27.20 -17.06 6.87
N GLY A 638 27.20 -15.82 7.37
CA GLY A 638 27.65 -14.65 6.62
C GLY A 638 29.09 -14.78 6.13
N ARG A 639 29.99 -15.33 6.97
CA ARG A 639 31.37 -15.65 6.56
C ARG A 639 31.42 -16.76 5.52
N LYS A 640 30.68 -17.86 5.73
CA LYS A 640 30.60 -19.01 4.81
C LYS A 640 30.18 -18.61 3.39
N TYR A 641 29.24 -17.69 3.26
CA TYR A 641 28.71 -17.21 1.97
C TYR A 641 29.36 -15.91 1.49
N GLY A 642 30.48 -15.48 2.09
CA GLY A 642 31.24 -14.29 1.66
C GLY A 642 30.50 -12.95 1.81
N MET A 643 29.42 -12.92 2.60
CA MET A 643 28.66 -11.72 2.95
C MET A 643 29.36 -10.88 4.02
N ILE A 644 30.15 -11.54 4.88
CA ILE A 644 31.01 -10.92 5.89
C ILE A 644 32.44 -11.34 5.59
N GLU A 645 33.36 -10.37 5.51
CA GLU A 645 34.79 -10.66 5.32
C GLU A 645 35.27 -11.56 6.47
N PRO A 646 36.09 -12.60 6.20
CA PRO A 646 36.74 -13.36 7.26
C PRO A 646 37.51 -12.38 8.14
N GLY A 647 37.25 -12.40 9.45
CA GLY A 647 38.10 -11.68 10.38
C GLY A 647 39.52 -12.22 10.25
N MET A 648 40.53 -11.38 10.46
CA MET A 648 41.82 -11.91 10.89
C MET A 648 41.55 -12.55 12.25
N ASP A 649 41.29 -13.85 12.28
CA ASP A 649 41.13 -14.60 13.51
C ASP A 649 42.46 -14.45 14.28
N GLY A 650 42.40 -13.72 15.40
CA GLY A 650 43.46 -13.58 16.38
C GLY A 650 43.07 -14.31 17.64
#